data_AF-A0A8H7R2D9-F1
#
_entry.id   AF-A0A8H7R2D9-F1
#
_cell.length_a   1.000
_cell.length_b   1.000
_cell.length_c   1.000
_cell.angle_alpha   90.00
_cell.angle_beta   90.00
_cell.angle_gamma   90.00
#
_symmetry.space_group_name_H-M   'P 1'
#
loop_
_entity.id
_entity.type
_entity.pdbx_description
1 polymer ?
#
loop_
_entity_poly.entity_id
_entity_poly.type
_entity_poly.pdbx_seq_one_letter_code
_entity_poly.pdbx_strand_id
1 'polypeptide(L)'
;MAIPLLPNILESYVPTTPVSRIHQQHDIDEFIKTAAFDRIMTFVMLINQSVMKKKISDPCHISPLTQGILDMLDTLDGWLEEFPPLENAQRFGNKAFRSWVEKLSECSNELMTRVLPNALHVAIPELKEYLNKGFGNETRIDYGSGHELSFAAWLGGIALLGGFEVGDYQAIGLRIFVKYLELVRKIQKKYSLEPAGSHGVWGLDDHQFLPYVWGSAQLIDHPRITPKSVLNKEMVEAYASENMYFRCIQYILEVKRGPFFEHSPMLNDIASVLTWSKVNSGMTKMYVAEKKMRFLHDGHTKLPSVILEVDPKPVFYIGPATRENPLSQIRTKLLGNVYFNDPKIKWKRITLHFTGTSGLNIDAPSSSLPRDVVSAVSDLQEAISATTHLETNVSLCDVEKELIFTHDKVIDFGLHLPPFLPPTIRTKHSFVEYKLSVICTPSGPFAKKLRVEQPVTVCRHYLPSPSSLIPSVEYNGVREWFEWSADVPKATAIEAGEVVIALRWSVEKEFVQVDRIELCLEELETYRFSTKHGVHSLPSVVTQFPSTAYHPPSFSTSAETHFLRTPIPLVPSVEVRTIRTHHFDPFLEISHRVKVVFHFNQSTESLAVEFPIIMTDFPSDTKADYFVDPLLSPSSVSTLSSANSSFVTLSPAPMIIQPGGDEVPCIDLDLPEYTPPYVKELVPDSI
;
A
#
# COMPACT_ATOMS: atom_id res chain seq x y z
N MET A 1 -9.80 -40.82 -12.20
CA MET A 1 -10.07 -40.30 -13.55
C MET A 1 -8.82 -40.52 -14.36
N ALA A 2 -8.93 -41.03 -15.58
CA ALA A 2 -7.79 -41.13 -16.48
C ALA A 2 -7.30 -39.72 -16.83
N ILE A 3 -5.99 -39.48 -16.76
CA ILE A 3 -5.41 -38.23 -17.24
C ILE A 3 -5.50 -38.25 -18.77
N PRO A 4 -6.06 -37.21 -19.41
CA PRO A 4 -6.18 -37.17 -20.87
C PRO A 4 -4.80 -37.21 -21.52
N LEU A 5 -4.70 -37.84 -22.69
CA LEU A 5 -3.50 -37.77 -23.51
C LEU A 5 -3.33 -36.33 -24.04
N LEU A 6 -2.07 -35.90 -24.19
CA LEU A 6 -1.78 -34.65 -24.87
C LEU A 6 -2.14 -34.77 -26.36
N PRO A 7 -2.83 -33.76 -26.92
CA PRO A 7 -3.13 -33.76 -28.35
C PRO A 7 -1.84 -33.62 -29.16
N ASN A 8 -1.73 -34.35 -30.27
CA ASN A 8 -0.72 -34.09 -31.27
C ASN A 8 -1.24 -32.99 -32.21
N ILE A 9 -0.64 -31.81 -32.16
CA ILE A 9 -1.08 -30.63 -32.92
C ILE A 9 -0.17 -30.34 -34.12
N LEU A 10 0.79 -31.21 -34.45
CA LEU A 10 1.82 -30.95 -35.46
C LEU A 10 1.24 -30.55 -36.82
N GLU A 11 0.18 -31.23 -37.29
CA GLU A 11 -0.46 -30.92 -38.58
C GLU A 11 -1.15 -29.55 -38.60
N SER A 12 -1.61 -29.08 -37.44
CA SER A 12 -2.30 -27.80 -37.27
C SER A 12 -1.39 -26.69 -36.71
N TYR A 13 -0.11 -26.99 -36.50
CA TYR A 13 0.80 -26.07 -35.83
C TYR A 13 1.21 -24.94 -36.76
N VAL A 14 1.02 -23.71 -36.30
CA VAL A 14 1.47 -22.50 -36.99
C VAL A 14 2.53 -21.84 -36.13
N PRO A 15 3.76 -21.65 -36.64
CA PRO A 15 4.83 -21.04 -35.87
C PRO A 15 4.50 -19.59 -35.58
N THR A 16 4.60 -19.22 -34.29
CA THR A 16 4.44 -17.84 -33.84
C THR A 16 5.55 -17.50 -32.87
N THR A 17 5.98 -16.24 -32.86
CA THR A 17 6.94 -15.77 -31.85
C THR A 17 6.21 -15.56 -30.53
N PRO A 18 6.67 -16.18 -29.43
CA PRO A 18 6.09 -15.96 -28.10
C PRO A 18 6.15 -14.50 -27.71
N VAL A 19 5.01 -13.96 -27.27
CA VAL A 19 4.91 -12.60 -26.72
C VAL A 19 4.44 -12.68 -25.29
N SER A 20 4.85 -11.71 -24.46
CA SER A 20 4.29 -11.57 -23.12
C SER A 20 2.79 -11.30 -23.23
N ARG A 21 2.00 -12.08 -22.50
CA ARG A 21 0.53 -11.97 -22.44
C ARG A 21 0.00 -11.75 -21.03
N ILE A 22 0.86 -11.89 -20.02
CA ILE A 22 0.50 -11.73 -18.62
C ILE A 22 1.21 -10.48 -18.11
N HIS A 23 0.45 -9.41 -17.87
CA HIS A 23 0.95 -8.13 -17.38
C HIS A 23 0.21 -7.66 -16.13
N GLN A 24 -1.07 -8.01 -16.00
CA GLN A 24 -1.92 -7.62 -14.88
C GLN A 24 -2.75 -8.79 -14.37
N GLN A 25 -3.38 -8.59 -13.22
CA GLN A 25 -4.11 -9.62 -12.49
C GLN A 25 -5.20 -10.33 -13.32
N HIS A 26 -5.91 -9.60 -14.18
CA HIS A 26 -6.98 -10.16 -15.00
C HIS A 26 -6.46 -11.10 -16.12
N ASP A 27 -5.25 -10.85 -16.66
CA ASP A 27 -4.63 -11.71 -17.68
C ASP A 27 -4.38 -13.12 -17.14
N ILE A 28 -4.17 -13.24 -15.83
CA ILE A 28 -3.96 -14.52 -15.16
C ILE A 28 -5.27 -15.28 -15.03
N ASP A 29 -6.33 -14.57 -14.66
CA ASP A 29 -7.68 -15.15 -14.57
C ASP A 29 -8.19 -15.61 -15.94
N GLU A 30 -7.68 -15.00 -17.02
CA GLU A 30 -7.86 -15.49 -18.38
C GLU A 30 -6.93 -16.67 -18.68
N PHE A 31 -5.64 -16.57 -18.37
CA PHE A 31 -4.65 -17.61 -18.64
C PHE A 31 -5.04 -18.99 -18.06
N ILE A 32 -5.55 -19.04 -16.83
CA ILE A 32 -6.00 -20.29 -16.20
C ILE A 32 -7.20 -20.95 -16.91
N LYS A 33 -7.88 -20.23 -17.80
CA LYS A 33 -8.99 -20.73 -18.63
C LYS A 33 -8.51 -21.11 -20.04
N THR A 34 -7.25 -20.86 -20.37
CA THR A 34 -6.71 -21.15 -21.70
C THR A 34 -6.32 -22.62 -21.85
N ALA A 35 -6.34 -23.09 -23.11
CA ALA A 35 -5.81 -24.41 -23.45
C ALA A 35 -4.32 -24.56 -23.12
N ALA A 36 -3.55 -23.48 -23.07
CA ALA A 36 -2.12 -23.52 -22.72
C ALA A 36 -1.93 -23.99 -21.27
N PHE A 37 -2.70 -23.44 -20.33
CA PHE A 37 -2.66 -23.86 -18.93
C PHE A 37 -3.04 -25.35 -18.78
N ASP A 38 -4.14 -25.77 -19.42
CA ASP A 38 -4.59 -27.16 -19.37
C ASP A 38 -3.55 -28.13 -19.95
N ARG A 39 -2.90 -27.77 -21.06
CA ARG A 39 -1.84 -28.57 -21.69
C ARG A 39 -0.63 -28.72 -20.78
N ILE A 40 -0.16 -27.63 -20.17
CA ILE A 40 0.98 -27.66 -19.23
C ILE A 40 0.65 -28.55 -18.03
N MET A 41 -0.52 -28.35 -17.40
CA MET A 41 -0.90 -29.14 -16.22
C MET A 41 -1.11 -30.61 -16.58
N THR A 42 -1.69 -30.90 -17.75
CA THR A 42 -1.83 -32.27 -18.26
C THR A 42 -0.47 -32.93 -18.44
N PHE A 43 0.50 -32.24 -19.04
CA PHE A 43 1.86 -32.75 -19.18
C PHE A 43 2.50 -33.08 -17.83
N VAL A 44 2.44 -32.16 -16.86
CA VAL A 44 2.98 -32.38 -15.51
C VAL A 44 2.34 -33.61 -14.83
N MET A 45 1.03 -33.81 -15.03
CA MET A 45 0.30 -34.96 -14.50
C MET A 45 0.63 -36.28 -15.20
N LEU A 46 0.86 -36.26 -16.51
CA LEU A 46 1.31 -37.45 -17.26
C LEU A 46 2.69 -37.93 -16.78
N ILE A 47 3.62 -36.99 -16.54
CA ILE A 47 4.92 -37.33 -15.92
C ILE A 47 4.73 -37.84 -14.49
N ASN A 48 3.87 -37.19 -13.70
CA ASN A 48 3.59 -37.65 -12.33
C ASN A 48 3.07 -39.10 -12.30
N GLN A 49 2.20 -39.48 -13.26
CA GLN A 49 1.72 -40.85 -13.39
C GLN A 49 2.80 -41.81 -13.89
N SER A 50 3.67 -41.40 -14.82
CA SER A 50 4.69 -42.26 -15.41
C SER A 50 5.77 -42.70 -14.42
N VAL A 51 6.09 -41.85 -13.43
CA VAL A 51 7.12 -42.09 -12.40
C VAL A 51 6.59 -42.73 -11.12
N MET A 52 5.28 -42.94 -11.02
CA MET A 52 4.66 -43.50 -9.83
C MET A 52 5.26 -44.86 -9.47
N LYS A 53 5.68 -45.03 -8.21
CA LYS A 53 6.29 -46.27 -7.68
C LYS A 53 7.61 -46.70 -8.33
N LYS A 54 8.30 -45.80 -9.02
CA LYS A 54 9.56 -46.12 -9.73
C LYS A 54 10.74 -45.34 -9.17
N LYS A 55 11.89 -45.99 -9.04
CA LYS A 55 13.16 -45.37 -8.65
C LYS A 55 13.82 -44.70 -9.83
N ILE A 56 14.73 -43.77 -9.56
CA ILE A 56 15.56 -43.15 -10.60
C ILE A 56 16.33 -44.23 -11.36
N SER A 57 16.92 -45.23 -10.71
CA SER A 57 17.67 -46.29 -11.41
C SER A 57 16.82 -47.29 -12.21
N ASP A 58 15.49 -47.31 -12.04
CA ASP A 58 14.65 -48.33 -12.69
C ASP A 58 14.75 -48.24 -14.22
N PRO A 59 14.79 -49.38 -14.94
CA PRO A 59 14.81 -49.40 -16.39
C PRO A 59 13.64 -48.61 -17.01
N CYS A 60 13.93 -47.85 -18.06
CA CYS A 60 12.94 -47.09 -18.81
C CYS A 60 13.30 -47.07 -20.29
N HIS A 61 12.30 -46.81 -21.15
CA HIS A 61 12.53 -46.60 -22.57
C HIS A 61 13.26 -45.28 -22.79
N ILE A 62 14.36 -45.32 -23.56
CA ILE A 62 15.14 -44.14 -23.94
C ILE A 62 15.14 -44.09 -25.47
N SER A 63 14.29 -43.24 -26.03
CA SER A 63 14.29 -42.98 -27.47
C SER A 63 15.53 -42.18 -27.90
N PRO A 64 15.86 -42.15 -29.21
CA PRO A 64 16.94 -41.30 -29.73
C PRO A 64 16.78 -39.82 -29.36
N LEU A 65 15.54 -39.32 -29.30
CA LEU A 65 15.26 -37.95 -28.88
C LEU A 65 15.56 -37.76 -27.39
N THR A 66 15.11 -38.69 -26.53
CA THR A 66 15.41 -38.65 -25.10
C THR A 66 16.91 -38.67 -24.85
N GLN A 67 17.67 -39.52 -25.56
CA GLN A 67 19.13 -39.54 -25.49
C GLN A 67 19.75 -38.22 -25.98
N GLY A 68 19.29 -37.69 -27.11
CA GLY A 68 19.77 -36.41 -27.64
C GLY A 68 19.59 -35.24 -26.66
N ILE A 69 18.47 -35.20 -25.92
CA ILE A 69 18.26 -34.19 -24.88
C ILE A 69 19.21 -34.40 -23.69
N LEU A 70 19.48 -35.65 -23.30
CA LEU A 70 20.46 -35.94 -22.25
C LEU A 70 21.87 -35.47 -22.66
N ASP A 71 22.28 -35.72 -23.89
CA ASP A 71 23.58 -35.29 -24.43
C ASP A 71 23.67 -33.75 -24.54
N MET A 72 22.55 -33.10 -24.88
CA MET A 72 22.44 -31.63 -24.86
C MET A 72 22.67 -31.09 -23.46
N LEU A 73 22.07 -31.69 -22.43
CA LEU A 73 22.28 -31.28 -21.04
C LEU A 73 23.73 -31.50 -20.56
N ASP A 74 24.43 -32.55 -21.04
CA ASP A 74 25.88 -32.71 -20.79
C ASP A 74 26.69 -31.59 -21.43
N THR A 75 26.31 -31.17 -22.63
CA THR A 75 26.96 -30.06 -23.33
C THR A 75 26.81 -28.76 -22.52
N LEU A 76 25.61 -28.47 -22.01
CA LEU A 76 25.35 -27.30 -21.16
C LEU A 76 26.10 -27.37 -19.83
N ASP A 77 26.23 -28.56 -19.24
CA ASP A 77 27.02 -28.80 -18.03
C ASP A 77 28.52 -28.53 -18.28
N GLY A 78 29.05 -29.01 -19.40
CA GLY A 78 30.44 -28.78 -19.81
C GLY A 78 30.78 -27.30 -19.99
N TRP A 79 29.83 -26.49 -20.47
CA TRP A 79 30.04 -25.05 -20.60
C TRP A 79 30.27 -24.35 -19.27
N LEU A 80 29.83 -24.90 -18.13
CA LEU A 80 30.12 -24.30 -16.84
C LEU A 80 31.63 -24.15 -16.61
N GLU A 81 32.44 -25.08 -17.09
CA GLU A 81 33.90 -25.04 -16.96
C GLU A 81 34.54 -23.93 -17.81
N GLU A 82 33.89 -23.52 -18.90
CA GLU A 82 34.36 -22.42 -19.75
C GLU A 82 34.11 -21.04 -19.13
N PHE A 83 33.17 -20.93 -18.19
CA PHE A 83 32.79 -19.68 -17.51
C PHE A 83 33.01 -19.78 -16.00
N PRO A 84 34.28 -19.72 -15.52
CA PRO A 84 34.55 -19.70 -14.09
C PRO A 84 33.99 -18.45 -13.41
N PRO A 85 33.62 -18.52 -12.12
CA PRO A 85 33.13 -17.35 -11.37
C PRO A 85 34.17 -16.23 -11.36
N LEU A 86 33.74 -14.99 -11.63
CA LEU A 86 34.62 -13.82 -11.55
C LEU A 86 34.97 -13.52 -10.08
N GLU A 87 36.20 -13.05 -9.83
CA GLU A 87 36.60 -12.48 -8.53
C GLU A 87 36.05 -11.06 -8.40
N ASN A 88 34.79 -10.92 -8.01
CA ASN A 88 34.15 -9.61 -7.77
C ASN A 88 33.72 -9.45 -6.30
N ALA A 89 33.85 -8.23 -5.77
CA ALA A 89 33.50 -7.86 -4.39
C ALA A 89 31.98 -7.81 -4.09
N GLN A 90 31.13 -8.35 -4.98
CA GLN A 90 29.68 -8.35 -4.79
C GLN A 90 29.27 -9.51 -3.88
N ARG A 91 28.39 -9.22 -2.91
CA ARG A 91 27.87 -10.23 -1.96
C ARG A 91 26.88 -11.22 -2.58
N PHE A 92 26.29 -10.90 -3.73
CA PHE A 92 25.23 -11.69 -4.37
C PHE A 92 25.40 -11.71 -5.90
N GLY A 93 25.11 -12.85 -6.53
CA GLY A 93 25.05 -13.05 -7.98
C GLY A 93 26.39 -12.85 -8.73
N ASN A 94 26.97 -13.93 -9.27
CA ASN A 94 28.19 -13.83 -10.08
C ASN A 94 27.88 -13.46 -11.54
N LYS A 95 28.51 -12.40 -12.05
CA LYS A 95 28.27 -11.91 -13.43
C LYS A 95 28.70 -12.88 -14.52
N ALA A 96 29.58 -13.86 -14.25
CA ALA A 96 29.92 -14.92 -15.20
C ALA A 96 28.68 -15.71 -15.68
N PHE A 97 27.62 -15.75 -14.88
CA PHE A 97 26.34 -16.33 -15.27
C PHE A 97 25.76 -15.69 -16.54
N ARG A 98 25.94 -14.37 -16.73
CA ARG A 98 25.44 -13.66 -17.91
C ARG A 98 26.06 -14.19 -19.18
N SER A 99 27.37 -14.43 -19.17
CA SER A 99 28.09 -14.99 -20.31
C SER A 99 27.68 -16.43 -20.61
N TRP A 100 27.40 -17.23 -19.57
CA TRP A 100 26.86 -18.59 -19.77
C TRP A 100 25.45 -18.57 -20.40
N VAL A 101 24.55 -17.68 -19.93
CA VAL A 101 23.20 -17.52 -20.50
C VAL A 101 23.26 -16.94 -21.92
N GLU A 102 24.18 -16.01 -22.19
CA GLU A 102 24.41 -15.44 -23.51
C GLU A 102 24.82 -16.52 -24.51
N LYS A 103 25.80 -17.38 -24.15
CA LYS A 103 26.18 -18.54 -24.97
C LYS A 103 25.01 -19.48 -25.23
N LEU A 104 24.17 -19.76 -24.22
CA LEU A 104 22.96 -20.55 -24.40
C LEU A 104 22.01 -19.89 -25.42
N SER A 105 21.80 -18.59 -25.32
CA SER A 105 20.93 -17.84 -26.25
C SER A 105 21.43 -17.90 -27.69
N GLU A 106 22.74 -17.77 -27.90
CA GLU A 106 23.40 -17.84 -29.21
C GLU A 106 23.32 -19.25 -29.81
N CYS A 107 23.67 -20.27 -29.03
CA CYS A 107 23.75 -21.66 -29.51
C CYS A 107 22.41 -22.41 -29.49
N SER A 108 21.37 -21.89 -28.84
CA SER A 108 20.06 -22.56 -28.68
C SER A 108 19.46 -23.09 -29.99
N ASN A 109 19.52 -22.32 -31.08
CA ASN A 109 19.00 -22.76 -32.38
C ASN A 109 19.73 -24.00 -32.91
N GLU A 110 21.06 -24.02 -32.81
CA GLU A 110 21.89 -25.14 -33.28
C GLU A 110 21.66 -26.38 -32.41
N LEU A 111 21.63 -26.21 -31.08
CA LEU A 111 21.32 -27.28 -30.13
C LEU A 111 19.97 -27.93 -30.46
N MET A 112 18.94 -27.13 -30.69
CA MET A 112 17.59 -27.64 -30.97
C MET A 112 17.50 -28.31 -32.35
N THR A 113 18.18 -27.78 -33.36
CA THR A 113 18.22 -28.41 -34.69
C THR A 113 18.89 -29.78 -34.64
N ARG A 114 19.92 -29.94 -33.79
CA ARG A 114 20.63 -31.21 -33.58
C ARG A 114 19.79 -32.25 -32.82
N VAL A 115 19.03 -31.80 -31.81
CA VAL A 115 18.30 -32.68 -30.90
C VAL A 115 16.92 -33.06 -31.44
N LEU A 116 16.21 -32.10 -32.05
CA LEU A 116 14.84 -32.31 -32.51
C LEU A 116 14.80 -32.97 -33.90
N PRO A 117 13.85 -33.89 -34.15
CA PRO A 117 13.60 -34.41 -35.50
C PRO A 117 13.24 -33.28 -36.48
N ASN A 118 13.59 -33.45 -37.76
CA ASN A 118 13.34 -32.45 -38.81
C ASN A 118 11.89 -31.96 -38.88
N ALA A 119 10.93 -32.85 -38.59
CA ALA A 119 9.50 -32.51 -38.57
C ALA A 119 9.15 -31.42 -37.54
N LEU A 120 9.92 -31.30 -36.46
CA LEU A 120 9.70 -30.34 -35.38
C LEU A 120 10.47 -29.04 -35.56
N HIS A 121 11.33 -28.92 -36.57
CA HIS A 121 12.17 -27.74 -36.78
C HIS A 121 11.35 -26.47 -36.99
N VAL A 122 10.14 -26.59 -37.52
CA VAL A 122 9.18 -25.48 -37.67
C VAL A 122 8.84 -24.81 -36.34
N ALA A 123 8.89 -25.53 -35.22
CA ALA A 123 8.55 -25.02 -33.89
C ALA A 123 9.76 -24.47 -33.12
N ILE A 124 10.99 -24.55 -33.67
CA ILE A 124 12.20 -24.07 -33.01
C ILE A 124 12.09 -22.61 -32.54
N PRO A 125 11.56 -21.65 -33.32
CA PRO A 125 11.47 -20.26 -32.88
C PRO A 125 10.65 -20.07 -31.59
N GLU A 126 9.61 -20.88 -31.39
CA GLU A 126 8.77 -20.84 -30.19
C GLU A 126 9.40 -21.63 -29.03
N LEU A 127 9.84 -22.86 -29.30
CA LEU A 127 10.44 -23.73 -28.29
C LEU A 127 11.75 -23.13 -27.73
N LYS A 128 12.51 -22.39 -28.53
CA LYS A 128 13.73 -21.70 -28.11
C LYS A 128 13.51 -20.77 -26.92
N GLU A 129 12.41 -20.01 -26.93
CA GLU A 129 12.09 -19.08 -25.83
C GLU A 129 11.89 -19.81 -24.50
N TYR A 130 11.21 -20.95 -24.51
CA TYR A 130 10.99 -21.76 -23.30
C TYR A 130 12.29 -22.39 -22.79
N LEU A 131 13.16 -22.86 -23.69
CA LEU A 131 14.46 -23.44 -23.33
C LEU A 131 15.37 -22.37 -22.70
N ASN A 132 15.49 -21.21 -23.34
CA ASN A 132 16.36 -20.12 -22.86
C ASN A 132 15.92 -19.59 -21.49
N LYS A 133 14.61 -19.49 -21.24
CA LYS A 133 14.07 -19.09 -19.95
C LYS A 133 14.09 -20.20 -18.89
N GLY A 134 14.56 -21.41 -19.24
CA GLY A 134 14.59 -22.58 -18.37
C GLY A 134 15.67 -22.58 -17.27
N PHE A 135 16.68 -21.70 -17.35
CA PHE A 135 17.90 -21.81 -16.52
C PHE A 135 18.17 -20.61 -15.60
N GLY A 136 17.28 -19.61 -15.57
CA GLY A 136 17.40 -18.42 -14.72
C GLY A 136 17.22 -17.12 -15.50
N ASN A 137 17.41 -15.98 -14.84
CA ASN A 137 17.41 -14.66 -15.48
C ASN A 137 18.79 -14.00 -15.42
N GLU A 138 19.35 -13.64 -16.56
CA GLU A 138 20.68 -13.03 -16.70
C GLU A 138 20.78 -11.63 -16.07
N THR A 139 19.69 -10.86 -16.12
CA THR A 139 19.66 -9.50 -15.57
C THR A 139 19.67 -9.52 -14.05
N ARG A 140 18.73 -10.27 -13.45
CA ARG A 140 18.55 -10.41 -12.00
C ARG A 140 19.50 -11.41 -11.34
N ILE A 141 20.12 -12.29 -12.13
CA ILE A 141 21.01 -13.37 -11.64
C ILE A 141 20.27 -14.23 -10.60
N ASP A 142 19.04 -14.60 -10.94
CA ASP A 142 18.14 -15.38 -10.10
C ASP A 142 17.62 -16.64 -10.81
N TYR A 143 17.15 -17.59 -10.01
CA TYR A 143 16.47 -18.80 -10.49
C TYR A 143 15.33 -19.17 -9.54
N GLY A 144 14.25 -19.75 -10.06
CA GLY A 144 13.13 -20.20 -9.24
C GLY A 144 12.12 -21.03 -10.05
N SER A 145 11.00 -21.38 -9.41
CA SER A 145 10.05 -22.35 -10.00
C SER A 145 9.37 -21.89 -11.29
N GLY A 146 9.47 -20.60 -11.67
CA GLY A 146 9.07 -20.10 -12.99
C GLY A 146 9.99 -20.60 -14.12
N HIS A 147 11.31 -20.61 -13.89
CA HIS A 147 12.29 -21.14 -14.82
C HIS A 147 12.19 -22.67 -14.94
N GLU A 148 12.00 -23.35 -13.80
CA GLU A 148 11.66 -24.78 -13.75
C GLU A 148 10.43 -25.11 -14.63
N LEU A 149 9.38 -24.30 -14.51
CA LEU A 149 8.17 -24.44 -15.33
C LEU A 149 8.45 -24.17 -16.81
N SER A 150 9.31 -23.21 -17.15
CA SER A 150 9.69 -22.94 -18.54
C SER A 150 10.39 -24.15 -19.18
N PHE A 151 11.28 -24.83 -18.44
CA PHE A 151 11.91 -26.06 -18.91
C PHE A 151 10.90 -27.22 -19.07
N ALA A 152 9.97 -27.36 -18.12
CA ALA A 152 8.89 -28.34 -18.24
C ALA A 152 7.94 -28.02 -19.42
N ALA A 153 7.65 -26.75 -19.67
CA ALA A 153 6.87 -26.29 -20.82
C ALA A 153 7.58 -26.54 -22.15
N TRP A 154 8.91 -26.41 -22.21
CA TRP A 154 9.71 -26.79 -23.38
C TRP A 154 9.54 -28.27 -23.71
N LEU A 155 9.67 -29.16 -22.72
CA LEU A 155 9.43 -30.60 -22.90
C LEU A 155 7.96 -30.90 -23.27
N GLY A 156 7.01 -30.19 -22.65
CA GLY A 156 5.59 -30.29 -22.95
C GLY A 156 5.26 -29.85 -24.38
N GLY A 157 5.93 -28.82 -24.89
CA GLY A 157 5.80 -28.35 -26.28
C GLY A 157 6.25 -29.41 -27.28
N ILE A 158 7.39 -30.06 -27.03
CA ILE A 158 7.87 -31.20 -27.85
C ILE A 158 6.86 -32.35 -27.80
N ALA A 159 6.30 -32.66 -26.63
CA ALA A 159 5.27 -33.69 -26.46
C ALA A 159 3.97 -33.35 -27.23
N LEU A 160 3.53 -32.09 -27.22
CA LEU A 160 2.35 -31.61 -27.96
C LEU A 160 2.52 -31.71 -29.48
N LEU A 161 3.75 -31.65 -29.97
CA LEU A 161 4.06 -31.83 -31.39
C LEU A 161 4.29 -33.31 -31.76
N GLY A 162 4.04 -34.23 -30.83
CA GLY A 162 4.23 -35.66 -31.06
C GLY A 162 5.69 -36.11 -31.11
N GLY A 163 6.62 -35.33 -30.55
CA GLY A 163 8.04 -35.68 -30.53
C GLY A 163 8.37 -36.87 -29.61
N PHE A 164 7.56 -37.10 -28.57
CA PHE A 164 7.75 -38.17 -27.60
C PHE A 164 6.69 -39.25 -27.73
N GLU A 165 7.10 -40.49 -27.51
CA GLU A 165 6.18 -41.60 -27.33
C GLU A 165 5.72 -41.70 -25.86
N VAL A 166 4.61 -42.40 -25.61
CA VAL A 166 4.11 -42.61 -24.23
C VAL A 166 5.16 -43.32 -23.35
N GLY A 167 6.03 -44.14 -23.95
CA GLY A 167 7.14 -44.80 -23.27
C GLY A 167 8.23 -43.85 -22.77
N ASP A 168 8.42 -42.69 -23.41
CA ASP A 168 9.44 -41.71 -23.03
C ASP A 168 9.07 -40.96 -21.74
N TYR A 169 7.80 -40.86 -21.36
CA TYR A 169 7.38 -40.05 -20.21
C TYR A 169 8.02 -40.48 -18.89
N GLN A 170 8.39 -41.76 -18.74
CA GLN A 170 9.15 -42.21 -17.59
C GLN A 170 10.59 -41.66 -17.62
N ALA A 171 11.24 -41.67 -18.78
CA ALA A 171 12.60 -41.16 -18.94
C ALA A 171 12.67 -39.63 -18.87
N ILE A 172 11.62 -38.92 -19.31
CA ILE A 172 11.49 -37.47 -19.12
C ILE A 172 11.58 -37.13 -17.63
N GLY A 173 10.79 -37.80 -16.78
CA GLY A 173 10.82 -37.57 -15.33
C GLY A 173 12.09 -38.09 -14.64
N LEU A 174 12.52 -39.32 -14.94
CA LEU A 174 13.58 -40.02 -14.20
C LEU A 174 14.98 -39.95 -14.81
N ARG A 175 15.16 -39.34 -15.98
CA ARG A 175 16.47 -39.11 -16.62
C ARG A 175 16.66 -37.64 -16.95
N ILE A 176 15.84 -37.10 -17.85
CA ILE A 176 16.01 -35.73 -18.35
C ILE A 176 15.87 -34.73 -17.20
N PHE A 177 14.78 -34.80 -16.44
CA PHE A 177 14.54 -33.83 -15.39
C PHE A 177 15.49 -33.99 -14.20
N VAL A 178 15.88 -35.22 -13.85
CA VAL A 178 16.92 -35.46 -12.84
C VAL A 178 18.24 -34.79 -13.25
N LYS A 179 18.65 -34.94 -14.51
CA LYS A 179 19.87 -34.32 -15.04
C LYS A 179 19.77 -32.80 -15.10
N TYR A 180 18.62 -32.27 -15.49
CA TYR A 180 18.32 -30.83 -15.44
C TYR A 180 18.46 -30.29 -14.01
N LEU A 181 17.92 -30.99 -13.00
CA LEU A 181 18.01 -30.57 -11.59
C LEU A 181 19.46 -30.55 -11.10
N GLU A 182 20.29 -31.51 -11.47
CA GLU A 182 21.72 -31.48 -11.13
C GLU A 182 22.45 -30.31 -11.80
N LEU A 183 22.16 -30.04 -13.08
CA LEU A 183 22.73 -28.90 -13.79
C LEU A 183 22.34 -27.57 -13.13
N VAL A 184 21.06 -27.33 -12.85
CA VAL A 184 20.64 -26.07 -12.21
C VAL A 184 21.17 -25.92 -10.79
N ARG A 185 21.35 -27.02 -10.02
CA ARG A 185 22.02 -26.98 -8.71
C ARG A 185 23.49 -26.58 -8.83
N LYS A 186 24.20 -27.07 -9.85
CA LYS A 186 25.58 -26.64 -10.13
C LYS A 186 25.63 -25.16 -10.51
N ILE A 187 24.72 -24.69 -11.37
CA ILE A 187 24.60 -23.27 -11.75
C ILE A 187 24.35 -22.40 -10.51
N GLN A 188 23.35 -22.77 -9.68
CA GLN A 188 23.00 -22.07 -8.45
C GLN A 188 24.20 -21.92 -7.50
N LYS A 189 24.94 -23.01 -7.26
CA LYS A 189 26.13 -22.99 -6.40
C LYS A 189 27.30 -22.23 -7.03
N LYS A 190 27.61 -22.48 -8.31
CA LYS A 190 28.77 -21.91 -9.01
C LYS A 190 28.65 -20.39 -9.15
N TYR A 191 27.45 -19.89 -9.46
CA TYR A 191 27.22 -18.47 -9.67
C TYR A 191 26.50 -17.76 -8.51
N SER A 192 26.22 -18.46 -7.40
CA SER A 192 25.51 -17.93 -6.24
C SER A 192 24.20 -17.22 -6.63
N LEU A 193 23.35 -17.91 -7.39
CA LEU A 193 22.08 -17.37 -7.88
C LEU A 193 21.12 -17.10 -6.73
N GLU A 194 20.37 -16.01 -6.84
CA GLU A 194 19.33 -15.66 -5.87
C GLU A 194 18.03 -16.46 -6.12
N PRO A 195 17.26 -16.78 -5.07
CA PRO A 195 15.93 -17.37 -5.22
C PRO A 195 14.90 -16.41 -5.84
N ALA A 196 14.46 -16.68 -7.07
CA ALA A 196 13.51 -15.85 -7.81
C ALA A 196 12.07 -16.02 -7.28
N GLY A 197 11.58 -14.99 -6.59
CA GLY A 197 10.22 -14.97 -6.03
C GLY A 197 10.04 -15.91 -4.84
N SER A 198 11.10 -16.14 -4.05
CA SER A 198 10.98 -16.95 -2.83
C SER A 198 10.16 -16.21 -1.76
N HIS A 199 9.28 -16.93 -1.08
CA HIS A 199 8.59 -16.40 0.10
C HIS A 199 9.42 -16.60 1.38
N GLY A 200 10.74 -16.79 1.26
CA GLY A 200 11.61 -17.22 2.35
C GLY A 200 11.06 -18.49 3.03
N VAL A 201 10.92 -18.46 4.36
CA VAL A 201 10.37 -19.56 5.16
C VAL A 201 8.91 -19.94 4.82
N TRP A 202 8.20 -19.12 4.05
CA TRP A 202 6.80 -19.38 3.66
C TRP A 202 6.67 -20.08 2.30
N GLY A 203 7.78 -20.34 1.60
CA GLY A 203 7.81 -21.12 0.36
C GLY A 203 8.02 -22.62 0.61
N LEU A 204 7.71 -23.47 -0.37
CA LEU A 204 7.99 -24.90 -0.29
C LEU A 204 9.51 -25.17 -0.29
N ASP A 205 10.19 -24.58 -1.25
CA ASP A 205 11.64 -24.58 -1.44
C ASP A 205 12.04 -23.25 -2.11
N ASP A 206 13.31 -22.89 -2.02
CA ASP A 206 13.80 -21.62 -2.57
C ASP A 206 13.73 -21.59 -4.10
N HIS A 207 13.92 -22.75 -4.75
CA HIS A 207 14.13 -22.80 -6.21
C HIS A 207 13.13 -23.72 -6.93
N GLN A 208 12.80 -24.89 -6.36
CA GLN A 208 12.15 -25.99 -7.07
C GLN A 208 10.74 -26.29 -6.54
N PHE A 209 9.88 -26.87 -7.38
CA PHE A 209 8.59 -27.40 -6.94
C PHE A 209 8.29 -28.78 -7.55
N LEU A 210 8.43 -28.92 -8.88
CA LEU A 210 8.14 -30.16 -9.60
C LEU A 210 8.82 -31.43 -9.05
N PRO A 211 10.08 -31.43 -8.57
CA PRO A 211 10.67 -32.64 -8.03
C PRO A 211 10.01 -33.13 -6.74
N TYR A 212 9.32 -32.27 -6.00
CA TYR A 212 8.52 -32.70 -4.85
C TYR A 212 7.21 -33.37 -5.29
N VAL A 213 6.61 -32.89 -6.38
CA VAL A 213 5.44 -33.55 -7.00
C VAL A 213 5.85 -34.93 -7.50
N TRP A 214 6.82 -35.00 -8.42
CA TRP A 214 7.22 -36.26 -9.04
C TRP A 214 7.95 -37.20 -8.07
N GLY A 215 8.78 -36.67 -7.19
CA GLY A 215 9.48 -37.45 -6.17
C GLY A 215 8.55 -38.06 -5.12
N SER A 216 7.44 -37.40 -4.79
CA SER A 216 6.42 -38.01 -3.92
C SER A 216 5.61 -39.10 -4.65
N ALA A 217 5.41 -39.00 -5.97
CA ALA A 217 4.79 -40.07 -6.76
C ALA A 217 5.64 -41.35 -6.80
N GLN A 218 6.97 -41.22 -6.89
CA GLN A 218 7.91 -42.36 -6.82
C GLN A 218 7.72 -43.19 -5.53
N LEU A 219 7.29 -42.56 -4.42
CA LEU A 219 7.19 -43.18 -3.10
C LEU A 219 5.77 -43.61 -2.71
N ILE A 220 4.78 -43.47 -3.59
CA ILE A 220 3.41 -43.93 -3.34
C ILE A 220 3.43 -45.43 -3.03
N ASP A 221 2.75 -45.83 -1.95
CA ASP A 221 2.68 -47.21 -1.44
C ASP A 221 4.05 -47.87 -1.17
N HIS A 222 5.11 -47.07 -0.95
CA HIS A 222 6.41 -47.61 -0.59
C HIS A 222 6.34 -48.31 0.79
N PRO A 223 6.87 -49.54 0.96
CA PRO A 223 6.57 -50.39 2.12
C PRO A 223 7.17 -49.92 3.45
N ARG A 224 8.27 -49.15 3.41
CA ARG A 224 9.04 -48.75 4.61
C ARG A 224 9.24 -47.24 4.78
N ILE A 225 9.57 -46.56 3.68
CA ILE A 225 9.76 -45.11 3.67
C ILE A 225 8.42 -44.39 3.80
N THR A 226 8.30 -43.55 4.82
CA THR A 226 7.13 -42.68 5.05
C THR A 226 7.52 -41.22 4.84
N PRO A 227 6.57 -40.28 4.71
CA PRO A 227 6.91 -38.86 4.61
C PRO A 227 7.80 -38.36 5.75
N LYS A 228 7.62 -38.85 6.98
CA LYS A 228 8.46 -38.50 8.12
C LYS A 228 9.94 -38.90 7.94
N SER A 229 10.25 -39.87 7.08
CA SER A 229 11.61 -40.31 6.80
C SER A 229 12.50 -39.22 6.20
N VAL A 230 11.93 -38.17 5.59
CA VAL A 230 12.71 -37.04 5.04
C VAL A 230 13.38 -36.19 6.12
N LEU A 231 12.96 -36.30 7.38
CA LEU A 231 13.59 -35.60 8.51
C LEU A 231 14.81 -36.37 9.07
N ASN A 232 15.01 -37.62 8.66
CA ASN A 232 16.16 -38.42 9.06
C ASN A 232 17.28 -38.28 8.02
N LYS A 233 18.41 -37.69 8.43
CA LYS A 233 19.56 -37.43 7.56
C LYS A 233 20.16 -38.69 6.92
N GLU A 234 20.26 -39.79 7.67
CA GLU A 234 20.80 -41.06 7.16
C GLU A 234 19.90 -41.64 6.06
N MET A 235 18.58 -41.55 6.25
CA MET A 235 17.61 -41.94 5.23
C MET A 235 17.69 -41.01 4.01
N VAL A 236 17.90 -39.71 4.22
CA VAL A 236 18.07 -38.77 3.11
C VAL A 236 19.30 -39.11 2.27
N GLU A 237 20.43 -39.35 2.91
CA GLU A 237 21.67 -39.74 2.23
C GLU A 237 21.51 -41.08 1.49
N ALA A 238 20.85 -42.06 2.10
CA ALA A 238 20.67 -43.39 1.52
C ALA A 238 19.74 -43.43 0.28
N TYR A 239 18.76 -42.52 0.21
CA TYR A 239 17.73 -42.54 -0.86
C TYR A 239 17.83 -41.38 -1.85
N ALA A 240 18.72 -40.41 -1.64
CA ALA A 240 18.87 -39.26 -2.53
C ALA A 240 19.27 -39.63 -3.98
N SER A 241 20.04 -40.70 -4.19
CA SER A 241 20.38 -41.14 -5.55
C SER A 241 19.21 -41.78 -6.31
N GLU A 242 18.20 -42.27 -5.58
CA GLU A 242 17.09 -43.06 -6.12
C GLU A 242 15.75 -42.32 -6.17
N ASN A 243 15.65 -41.16 -5.51
CA ASN A 243 14.41 -40.41 -5.39
C ASN A 243 14.60 -38.90 -5.45
N MET A 244 13.82 -38.22 -6.30
CA MET A 244 13.92 -36.77 -6.51
C MET A 244 13.57 -35.95 -5.26
N TYR A 245 12.60 -36.40 -4.45
CA TYR A 245 12.20 -35.69 -3.24
C TYR A 245 13.35 -35.71 -2.22
N PHE A 246 13.92 -36.89 -1.96
CA PHE A 246 15.07 -37.04 -1.07
C PHE A 246 16.29 -36.27 -1.56
N ARG A 247 16.55 -36.26 -2.88
CA ARG A 247 17.64 -35.46 -3.45
C ARG A 247 17.46 -33.96 -3.21
N CYS A 248 16.22 -33.45 -3.29
CA CYS A 248 15.95 -32.04 -2.97
C CYS A 248 16.17 -31.73 -1.48
N ILE A 249 15.72 -32.61 -0.59
CA ILE A 249 15.95 -32.46 0.85
C ILE A 249 17.45 -32.50 1.18
N GLN A 250 18.21 -33.40 0.54
CA GLN A 250 19.66 -33.45 0.67
C GLN A 250 20.30 -32.12 0.26
N TYR A 251 19.90 -31.57 -0.90
CA TYR A 251 20.40 -30.28 -1.36
C TYR A 251 20.09 -29.13 -0.37
N ILE A 252 18.88 -29.09 0.20
CA ILE A 252 18.53 -28.11 1.24
C ILE A 252 19.48 -28.23 2.43
N LEU A 253 19.74 -29.46 2.91
CA LEU A 253 20.63 -29.70 4.05
C LEU A 253 22.10 -29.35 3.76
N GLU A 254 22.52 -29.41 2.50
CA GLU A 254 23.86 -28.97 2.07
C GLU A 254 24.00 -27.44 2.15
N VAL A 255 22.99 -26.70 1.67
CA VAL A 255 23.07 -25.23 1.48
C VAL A 255 22.52 -24.41 2.64
N LYS A 256 21.57 -24.93 3.43
CA LYS A 256 20.99 -24.26 4.59
C LYS A 256 21.62 -24.75 5.89
N ARG A 257 21.69 -23.86 6.88
CA ARG A 257 22.21 -24.14 8.23
C ARG A 257 21.08 -23.98 9.26
N GLY A 258 21.22 -24.69 10.38
CA GLY A 258 20.24 -24.68 11.47
C GLY A 258 19.27 -25.88 11.42
N PRO A 259 18.31 -25.93 12.36
CA PRO A 259 17.28 -26.96 12.40
C PRO A 259 16.33 -26.89 11.18
N PHE A 260 15.97 -28.06 10.64
CA PHE A 260 15.15 -28.16 9.43
C PHE A 260 13.79 -27.45 9.53
N PHE A 261 13.16 -27.49 10.71
CA PHE A 261 11.86 -26.85 10.95
C PHE A 261 11.92 -25.32 10.95
N GLU A 262 13.10 -24.70 11.14
CA GLU A 262 13.25 -23.24 11.13
C GLU A 262 13.41 -22.69 9.71
N HIS A 263 14.26 -23.35 8.90
CA HIS A 263 14.57 -22.87 7.56
C HIS A 263 13.69 -23.47 6.45
N SER A 264 12.94 -24.55 6.76
CA SER A 264 12.03 -25.24 5.84
C SER A 264 10.74 -25.73 6.56
N PRO A 265 9.99 -24.84 7.22
CA PRO A 265 8.84 -25.22 8.05
C PRO A 265 7.72 -25.92 7.24
N MET A 266 7.47 -25.50 5.99
CA MET A 266 6.44 -26.14 5.18
C MET A 266 6.75 -27.60 4.83
N LEU A 267 8.00 -27.89 4.43
CA LEU A 267 8.45 -29.27 4.20
C LEU A 267 8.44 -30.08 5.50
N ASN A 268 8.75 -29.46 6.64
CA ASN A 268 8.64 -30.08 7.95
C ASN A 268 7.19 -30.46 8.29
N ASP A 269 6.24 -29.57 8.04
CA ASP A 269 4.82 -29.84 8.24
C ASP A 269 4.31 -30.95 7.30
N ILE A 270 4.74 -30.94 6.03
CA ILE A 270 4.40 -31.98 5.06
C ILE A 270 4.95 -33.34 5.47
N ALA A 271 6.11 -33.39 6.13
CA ALA A 271 6.66 -34.64 6.67
C ALA A 271 5.77 -35.28 7.75
N SER A 272 4.84 -34.54 8.34
CA SER A 272 3.84 -35.07 9.29
C SER A 272 2.65 -35.79 8.62
N VAL A 273 2.51 -35.67 7.29
CA VAL A 273 1.46 -36.34 6.53
C VAL A 273 1.68 -37.86 6.54
N LEU A 274 0.61 -38.63 6.76
CA LEU A 274 0.72 -40.07 6.98
C LEU A 274 1.23 -40.88 5.78
N THR A 275 0.93 -40.46 4.54
CA THR A 275 1.15 -41.29 3.34
C THR A 275 1.63 -40.47 2.16
N TRP A 276 2.54 -41.02 1.35
CA TRP A 276 3.01 -40.38 0.12
C TRP A 276 1.91 -40.11 -0.91
N SER A 277 0.86 -40.92 -0.96
CA SER A 277 -0.33 -40.63 -1.82
C SER A 277 -1.00 -39.31 -1.44
N LYS A 278 -1.20 -39.05 -0.13
CA LYS A 278 -1.71 -37.76 0.37
C LYS A 278 -0.72 -36.62 0.12
N VAL A 279 0.58 -36.86 0.30
CA VAL A 279 1.61 -35.85 -0.03
C VAL A 279 1.54 -35.50 -1.51
N ASN A 280 1.54 -36.48 -2.42
CA ASN A 280 1.49 -36.23 -3.87
C ASN A 280 0.20 -35.52 -4.30
N SER A 281 -0.96 -35.93 -3.76
CA SER A 281 -2.23 -35.24 -4.00
C SER A 281 -2.20 -33.80 -3.48
N GLY A 282 -1.63 -33.58 -2.29
CA GLY A 282 -1.42 -32.26 -1.71
C GLY A 282 -0.49 -31.39 -2.54
N MET A 283 0.68 -31.91 -2.91
CA MET A 283 1.68 -31.24 -3.76
C MET A 283 1.13 -30.90 -5.14
N THR A 284 0.35 -31.80 -5.75
CA THR A 284 -0.31 -31.54 -7.04
C THR A 284 -1.31 -30.38 -6.93
N LYS A 285 -2.18 -30.40 -5.90
CA LYS A 285 -3.13 -29.30 -5.66
C LYS A 285 -2.41 -28.00 -5.32
N MET A 286 -1.35 -28.10 -4.53
CA MET A 286 -0.51 -26.96 -4.17
C MET A 286 0.23 -26.43 -5.40
N TYR A 287 0.70 -27.26 -6.33
CA TYR A 287 1.32 -26.80 -7.58
C TYR A 287 0.32 -26.05 -8.44
N VAL A 288 -0.87 -26.60 -8.65
CA VAL A 288 -1.93 -25.92 -9.40
C VAL A 288 -2.34 -24.61 -8.72
N ALA A 289 -2.50 -24.63 -7.39
CA ALA A 289 -2.86 -23.45 -6.62
C ALA A 289 -1.74 -22.40 -6.55
N GLU A 290 -0.48 -22.82 -6.38
CA GLU A 290 0.70 -21.95 -6.36
C GLU A 290 0.96 -21.40 -7.74
N LYS A 291 0.82 -22.16 -8.83
CA LYS A 291 0.94 -21.60 -10.17
C LYS A 291 -0.21 -20.66 -10.49
N LYS A 292 -1.46 -21.05 -10.20
CA LYS A 292 -2.59 -20.11 -10.25
C LYS A 292 -2.29 -18.85 -9.44
N MET A 293 -1.77 -18.98 -8.22
CA MET A 293 -1.40 -17.86 -7.35
C MET A 293 -0.13 -17.11 -7.75
N ARG A 294 0.83 -17.74 -8.45
CA ARG A 294 2.10 -17.14 -8.86
C ARG A 294 1.92 -16.31 -10.10
N PHE A 295 1.07 -16.79 -11.02
CA PHE A 295 0.48 -15.96 -12.04
C PHE A 295 -0.23 -14.78 -11.34
N LEU A 296 -1.07 -14.99 -10.30
CA LEU A 296 -1.65 -13.90 -9.48
C LEU A 296 -0.62 -13.14 -8.58
N HIS A 297 0.68 -13.45 -8.62
CA HIS A 297 1.72 -12.81 -7.78
C HIS A 297 2.64 -11.87 -8.56
N ASP A 298 2.88 -12.11 -9.86
CA ASP A 298 3.58 -11.12 -10.70
C ASP A 298 2.73 -9.83 -10.92
N GLY A 299 1.56 -9.74 -10.27
CA GLY A 299 0.82 -8.51 -10.00
C GLY A 299 0.10 -8.45 -8.64
N HIS A 300 0.47 -9.30 -7.67
CA HIS A 300 -0.10 -9.48 -6.31
C HIS A 300 -1.61 -9.26 -6.07
N THR A 301 -2.35 -10.32 -5.69
CA THR A 301 -2.78 -10.63 -4.29
C THR A 301 -3.60 -11.94 -4.16
N LYS A 302 -3.25 -12.83 -3.22
CA LYS A 302 -4.19 -13.84 -2.66
C LYS A 302 -5.17 -13.10 -1.74
N LEU A 303 -6.46 -13.40 -1.83
CA LEU A 303 -7.44 -12.94 -0.83
C LEU A 303 -7.08 -13.54 0.55
N PRO A 304 -6.76 -12.73 1.58
CA PRO A 304 -6.40 -13.24 2.90
C PRO A 304 -7.55 -13.99 3.58
N SER A 305 -7.23 -14.87 4.55
CA SER A 305 -8.22 -15.69 5.30
C SER A 305 -9.32 -14.84 5.95
N VAL A 306 -8.98 -13.61 6.32
CA VAL A 306 -9.92 -12.57 6.71
C VAL A 306 -9.58 -11.30 5.92
N ILE A 307 -10.59 -10.63 5.37
CA ILE A 307 -10.46 -9.31 4.77
C ILE A 307 -11.28 -8.35 5.60
N LEU A 308 -10.67 -7.24 5.99
CA LEU A 308 -11.37 -6.09 6.54
C LEU A 308 -11.54 -5.08 5.42
N GLU A 309 -12.79 -4.78 5.07
CA GLU A 309 -13.16 -3.71 4.17
C GLU A 309 -13.86 -2.62 4.99
N VAL A 310 -13.43 -1.38 4.80
CA VAL A 310 -14.00 -0.20 5.44
C VAL A 310 -14.63 0.63 4.32
N ASP A 311 -15.77 1.27 4.59
CA ASP A 311 -16.36 2.23 3.66
C ASP A 311 -15.27 3.24 3.22
N PRO A 312 -15.02 3.40 1.90
CA PRO A 312 -13.98 4.30 1.41
C PRO A 312 -14.30 5.77 1.70
N LYS A 313 -15.55 6.11 2.04
CA LYS A 313 -15.92 7.48 2.39
C LYS A 313 -15.25 7.92 3.70
N PRO A 314 -14.61 9.10 3.74
CA PRO A 314 -14.09 9.63 4.99
C PRO A 314 -15.18 9.79 6.05
N VAL A 315 -14.78 9.65 7.31
CA VAL A 315 -15.63 9.94 8.46
C VAL A 315 -15.65 11.45 8.64
N PHE A 316 -16.76 12.10 8.31
CA PHE A 316 -16.93 13.54 8.46
C PHE A 316 -17.46 13.92 9.84
N TYR A 317 -16.85 14.94 10.43
CA TYR A 317 -17.34 15.64 11.61
C TYR A 317 -17.57 17.11 11.30
N ILE A 318 -18.59 17.69 11.95
CA ILE A 318 -18.87 19.13 11.89
C ILE A 318 -18.55 19.78 13.23
N GLY A 319 -17.91 20.95 13.18
CA GLY A 319 -17.54 21.76 14.33
C GLY A 319 -16.23 21.34 14.99
N PRO A 320 -15.87 21.96 16.13
CA PRO A 320 -14.60 21.72 16.81
C PRO A 320 -14.51 20.31 17.39
N ALA A 321 -13.28 19.84 17.60
CA ALA A 321 -12.96 18.54 18.21
C ALA A 321 -13.11 18.58 19.75
N THR A 322 -14.28 19.00 20.24
CA THR A 322 -14.59 19.10 21.68
C THR A 322 -15.43 17.94 22.17
N ARG A 323 -15.38 17.67 23.48
CA ARG A 323 -16.21 16.65 24.13
C ARG A 323 -17.68 17.05 24.19
N GLU A 324 -17.94 18.35 24.25
CA GLU A 324 -19.27 18.95 24.43
C GLU A 324 -19.89 19.45 23.10
N ASN A 325 -19.30 19.13 21.94
CA ASN A 325 -19.75 19.63 20.64
C ASN A 325 -21.27 19.40 20.44
N PRO A 326 -22.10 20.46 20.36
CA PRO A 326 -23.55 20.34 20.26
C PRO A 326 -24.02 19.78 18.92
N LEU A 327 -23.18 19.83 17.88
CA LEU A 327 -23.42 19.24 16.56
C LEU A 327 -23.11 17.73 16.53
N SER A 328 -22.69 17.14 17.65
CA SER A 328 -22.42 15.70 17.84
C SER A 328 -23.66 14.80 17.77
N GLN A 329 -24.86 15.35 17.55
CA GLN A 329 -26.11 14.58 17.50
C GLN A 329 -26.13 13.53 16.37
N ILE A 330 -25.27 13.70 15.36
CA ILE A 330 -24.98 12.67 14.36
C ILE A 330 -23.85 11.79 14.91
N ARG A 331 -24.20 10.67 15.57
CA ARG A 331 -23.20 9.67 15.92
C ARG A 331 -22.60 9.09 14.64
N THR A 332 -21.39 9.51 14.28
CA THR A 332 -20.74 9.03 13.07
C THR A 332 -20.39 7.54 13.26
N LYS A 333 -20.95 6.71 12.37
CA LYS A 333 -20.71 5.28 12.32
C LYS A 333 -19.72 4.98 11.22
N LEU A 334 -18.61 4.35 11.58
CA LEU A 334 -17.73 3.71 10.62
C LEU A 334 -18.38 2.40 10.18
N LEU A 335 -18.72 2.33 8.90
CA LEU A 335 -19.32 1.15 8.29
C LEU A 335 -18.27 0.33 7.55
N GLY A 336 -18.52 -0.97 7.44
CA GLY A 336 -17.66 -1.87 6.68
C GLY A 336 -18.06 -3.32 6.83
N ASN A 337 -17.26 -4.18 6.23
CA ASN A 337 -17.51 -5.61 6.13
C ASN A 337 -16.25 -6.37 6.57
N VAL A 338 -16.45 -7.47 7.28
CA VAL A 338 -15.41 -8.46 7.55
C VAL A 338 -15.72 -9.73 6.78
N TYR A 339 -14.86 -10.11 5.84
CA TYR A 339 -15.01 -11.31 5.04
C TYR A 339 -14.19 -12.45 5.62
N PHE A 340 -14.78 -13.64 5.71
CA PHE A 340 -14.12 -14.87 6.16
C PHE A 340 -13.99 -15.82 4.97
N ASN A 341 -12.79 -15.85 4.39
CA ASN A 341 -12.52 -16.58 3.15
C ASN A 341 -12.10 -18.03 3.37
N ASP A 342 -11.80 -18.43 4.61
CA ASP A 342 -11.49 -19.81 4.97
C ASP A 342 -12.62 -20.46 5.80
N PRO A 343 -13.48 -21.29 5.18
CA PRO A 343 -14.59 -21.95 5.87
C PRO A 343 -14.14 -23.05 6.85
N LYS A 344 -12.85 -23.41 6.88
CA LYS A 344 -12.33 -24.45 7.78
C LYS A 344 -11.96 -23.91 9.16
N ILE A 345 -11.77 -22.60 9.28
CA ILE A 345 -11.40 -21.97 10.56
C ILE A 345 -12.66 -21.69 11.36
N LYS A 346 -12.76 -22.29 12.54
CA LYS A 346 -13.79 -21.94 13.53
C LYS A 346 -13.30 -20.78 14.37
N TRP A 347 -13.99 -19.65 14.29
CA TRP A 347 -13.70 -18.45 15.06
C TRP A 347 -14.47 -18.49 16.38
N LYS A 348 -13.76 -18.23 17.49
CA LYS A 348 -14.32 -18.17 18.84
C LYS A 348 -14.74 -16.74 19.22
N ARG A 349 -13.91 -15.76 18.86
CA ARG A 349 -14.12 -14.36 19.22
C ARG A 349 -13.58 -13.46 18.11
N ILE A 350 -14.35 -12.45 17.73
CA ILE A 350 -13.99 -11.49 16.68
C ILE A 350 -14.21 -10.10 17.27
N THR A 351 -13.15 -9.31 17.33
CA THR A 351 -13.19 -7.98 17.94
C THR A 351 -12.68 -6.96 16.95
N LEU A 352 -13.47 -5.92 16.70
CA LEU A 352 -13.01 -4.71 16.05
C LEU A 352 -12.31 -3.82 17.08
N HIS A 353 -11.15 -3.29 16.71
CA HIS A 353 -10.32 -2.45 17.55
C HIS A 353 -9.93 -1.21 16.75
N PHE A 354 -10.56 -0.08 17.05
CA PHE A 354 -10.25 1.20 16.43
C PHE A 354 -9.31 1.99 17.33
N THR A 355 -8.14 2.33 16.81
CA THR A 355 -7.10 3.04 17.55
C THR A 355 -6.70 4.30 16.81
N GLY A 356 -6.61 5.40 17.54
CA GLY A 356 -6.08 6.68 17.05
C GLY A 356 -4.78 7.03 17.74
N THR A 357 -3.77 7.43 16.99
CA THR A 357 -2.46 7.82 17.51
C THR A 357 -2.08 9.19 16.97
N SER A 358 -1.57 10.05 17.85
CA SER A 358 -0.93 11.31 17.48
C SER A 358 0.55 11.24 17.85
N GLY A 359 1.41 11.85 17.05
CA GLY A 359 2.85 11.86 17.28
C GLY A 359 3.53 13.17 16.91
N LEU A 360 4.68 13.39 17.52
CA LEU A 360 5.59 14.51 17.29
C LEU A 360 7.01 13.97 17.08
N ASN A 361 7.68 14.47 16.06
CA ASN A 361 9.09 14.24 15.77
C ASN A 361 9.72 15.53 15.22
N ILE A 362 10.45 16.27 16.05
CA ILE A 362 11.02 17.57 15.69
C ILE A 362 12.36 17.85 16.37
N ASP A 363 13.29 18.45 15.62
CA ASP A 363 14.51 19.05 16.16
C ASP A 363 14.24 20.50 16.56
N ALA A 364 14.13 20.76 17.86
CA ALA A 364 13.84 22.09 18.41
C ALA A 364 15.11 22.79 18.90
N PRO A 365 15.34 24.08 18.60
CA PRO A 365 16.50 24.80 19.12
C PRO A 365 16.43 24.92 20.64
N SER A 366 17.56 24.71 21.33
CA SER A 366 17.61 24.68 22.79
C SER A 366 17.16 26.01 23.44
N SER A 367 17.23 27.13 22.72
CA SER A 367 16.71 28.44 23.14
C SER A 367 15.19 28.52 23.20
N SER A 368 14.49 27.64 22.47
CA SER A 368 13.02 27.57 22.43
C SER A 368 12.44 26.58 23.44
N LEU A 369 13.30 25.88 24.19
CA LEU A 369 12.90 24.81 25.11
C LEU A 369 12.97 25.26 26.58
N PRO A 370 12.05 24.76 27.43
CA PRO A 370 12.15 24.92 28.87
C PRO A 370 13.46 24.37 29.43
N ARG A 371 14.01 25.03 30.47
CA ARG A 371 15.33 24.68 31.04
C ARG A 371 15.39 23.25 31.59
N ASP A 372 14.28 22.75 32.11
CA ASP A 372 14.12 21.38 32.62
C ASP A 372 14.28 20.32 31.52
N VAL A 373 13.77 20.57 30.31
CA VAL A 373 13.94 19.69 29.14
C VAL A 373 15.39 19.67 28.67
N VAL A 374 16.04 20.83 28.63
CA VAL A 374 17.46 20.95 28.26
C VAL A 374 18.36 20.23 29.27
N SER A 375 18.03 20.29 30.56
CA SER A 375 18.81 19.66 31.63
C SER A 375 18.67 18.14 31.72
N ALA A 376 17.52 17.57 31.32
CA ALA A 376 17.30 16.12 31.34
C ALA A 376 18.06 15.38 30.23
N VAL A 377 18.42 16.09 29.15
CA VAL A 377 19.16 15.52 28.00
C VAL A 377 20.68 15.62 28.22
N SER A 378 21.15 16.56 29.04
CA SER A 378 22.59 16.78 29.29
C SER A 378 23.29 15.68 30.11
N ASP A 379 22.55 14.75 30.73
CA ASP A 379 23.13 13.62 31.47
C ASP A 379 23.59 12.46 30.57
N LEU A 380 23.28 12.49 29.27
CA LEU A 380 23.73 11.53 28.26
C LEU A 380 24.41 12.25 27.10
N GLN A 381 25.74 12.17 27.10
CA GLN A 381 26.69 12.55 26.02
C GLN A 381 27.24 13.99 26.04
N GLU A 382 28.59 14.06 26.05
CA GLU A 382 29.37 15.28 25.89
C GLU A 382 29.15 15.97 24.52
N ALA A 383 29.06 17.30 24.58
CA ALA A 383 29.39 18.29 23.55
C ALA A 383 28.39 18.60 22.39
N ILE A 384 27.92 19.86 22.41
CA ILE A 384 27.64 20.73 21.24
C ILE A 384 26.53 20.23 20.29
N SER A 385 25.26 20.39 20.68
CA SER A 385 24.18 20.50 19.69
C SER A 385 23.27 21.68 20.04
N ALA A 386 23.09 22.58 19.07
CA ALA A 386 22.24 23.77 19.20
C ALA A 386 20.73 23.44 19.20
N THR A 387 20.39 22.17 18.94
CA THR A 387 19.04 21.63 18.81
C THR A 387 18.89 20.36 19.65
N THR A 388 17.68 20.12 20.14
CA THR A 388 17.26 18.92 20.88
C THR A 388 16.16 18.21 20.11
N HIS A 389 16.32 16.91 19.91
CA HIS A 389 15.33 16.07 19.23
C HIS A 389 14.21 15.69 20.19
N LEU A 390 12.97 16.03 19.85
CA LEU A 390 11.76 15.68 20.59
C LEU A 390 10.96 14.62 19.81
N GLU A 391 10.80 13.44 20.41
CA GLU A 391 9.98 12.36 19.87
C GLU A 391 9.00 11.86 20.92
N THR A 392 7.70 11.94 20.62
CA THR A 392 6.63 11.50 21.53
C THR A 392 5.39 11.08 20.76
N ASN A 393 4.65 10.11 21.32
CA ASN A 393 3.40 9.61 20.75
C ASN A 393 2.36 9.46 21.87
N VAL A 394 1.10 9.79 21.57
CA VAL A 394 -0.04 9.67 22.49
C VAL A 394 -1.20 8.95 21.80
N SER A 395 -1.86 8.07 22.55
CA SER A 395 -3.11 7.43 22.11
C SER A 395 -4.27 8.42 22.27
N LEU A 396 -4.96 8.71 21.16
CA LEU A 396 -6.12 9.61 21.12
C LEU A 396 -7.41 8.89 21.52
N CYS A 397 -7.56 7.66 21.04
CA CYS A 397 -8.73 6.85 21.31
C CYS A 397 -8.41 5.37 21.17
N ASP A 398 -9.14 4.56 21.95
CA ASP A 398 -9.12 3.12 21.89
C ASP A 398 -10.58 2.65 22.04
N VAL A 399 -11.16 2.15 20.95
CA VAL A 399 -12.56 1.69 20.91
C VAL A 399 -12.60 0.23 20.47
N GLU A 400 -13.09 -0.62 21.34
CA GLU A 400 -13.32 -2.03 21.05
C GLU A 400 -14.81 -2.33 20.84
N LYS A 401 -15.11 -3.16 19.83
CA LYS A 401 -16.44 -3.72 19.61
C LYS A 401 -16.35 -5.18 19.24
N GLU A 402 -16.98 -6.03 20.03
CA GLU A 402 -17.11 -7.46 19.71
C GLU A 402 -18.19 -7.68 18.65
N LEU A 403 -17.86 -8.50 17.64
CA LEU A 403 -18.78 -8.93 16.58
C LEU A 403 -19.32 -10.31 16.91
N ILE A 404 -20.63 -10.48 16.75
CA ILE A 404 -21.30 -11.78 16.93
C ILE A 404 -21.04 -12.60 15.67
N PHE A 405 -20.30 -13.70 15.79
CA PHE A 405 -20.04 -14.59 14.67
C PHE A 405 -21.20 -15.57 14.46
N THR A 406 -21.96 -15.40 13.39
CA THR A 406 -23.14 -16.22 13.02
C THR A 406 -22.82 -17.38 12.07
N HIS A 407 -21.54 -17.67 11.81
CA HIS A 407 -21.04 -18.59 10.76
C HIS A 407 -21.22 -18.07 9.32
N ASP A 408 -21.58 -16.81 9.17
CA ASP A 408 -21.70 -16.17 7.86
C ASP A 408 -20.32 -15.88 7.25
N LYS A 409 -20.26 -15.89 5.90
CA LYS A 409 -19.04 -15.56 5.15
C LYS A 409 -18.66 -14.09 5.27
N VAL A 410 -19.62 -13.22 5.62
CA VAL A 410 -19.46 -11.77 5.73
C VAL A 410 -20.17 -11.31 6.99
N ILE A 411 -19.54 -10.41 7.75
CA ILE A 411 -20.16 -9.71 8.87
C ILE A 411 -20.10 -8.22 8.60
N ASP A 412 -21.27 -7.61 8.51
CA ASP A 412 -21.41 -6.16 8.41
C ASP A 412 -21.28 -5.54 9.79
N PHE A 413 -20.56 -4.43 9.89
CA PHE A 413 -20.43 -3.71 11.14
C PHE A 413 -20.72 -2.22 10.98
N GLY A 414 -21.24 -1.65 12.06
CA GLY A 414 -21.22 -0.21 12.29
C GLY A 414 -20.58 0.09 13.64
N LEU A 415 -19.44 0.78 13.63
CA LEU A 415 -18.70 1.18 14.83
C LEU A 415 -18.93 2.66 15.10
N HIS A 416 -19.48 3.01 16.26
CA HIS A 416 -19.60 4.41 16.65
C HIS A 416 -18.23 4.93 17.05
N LEU A 417 -17.84 6.05 16.45
CA LEU A 417 -16.59 6.71 16.75
C LEU A 417 -16.79 7.86 17.75
N PRO A 418 -15.78 8.19 18.57
CA PRO A 418 -15.86 9.35 19.47
C PRO A 418 -16.08 10.65 18.69
N PRO A 419 -16.93 11.58 19.17
CA PRO A 419 -17.25 12.81 18.43
C PRO A 419 -16.14 13.87 18.45
N PHE A 420 -15.14 13.70 19.33
CA PHE A 420 -14.06 14.66 19.59
C PHE A 420 -12.76 14.31 18.84
N LEU A 421 -12.80 13.41 17.86
CA LEU A 421 -11.59 13.03 17.13
C LEU A 421 -11.06 14.19 16.27
N PRO A 422 -9.77 14.55 16.37
CA PRO A 422 -9.15 15.48 15.42
C PRO A 422 -9.08 14.86 14.01
N PRO A 423 -8.99 15.67 12.95
CA PRO A 423 -8.88 15.15 11.59
C PRO A 423 -7.54 14.42 11.38
N THR A 424 -7.51 13.49 10.43
CA THR A 424 -6.29 12.80 10.00
C THR A 424 -5.35 13.80 9.33
N ILE A 425 -4.09 13.85 9.78
CA ILE A 425 -3.06 14.73 9.21
C ILE A 425 -1.69 14.08 9.30
N ARG A 426 -0.81 14.42 8.35
CA ARG A 426 0.62 14.13 8.44
C ARG A 426 1.40 15.32 7.91
N THR A 427 2.16 15.96 8.79
CA THR A 427 3.08 17.06 8.47
C THR A 427 4.53 16.56 8.50
N LYS A 428 5.49 17.47 8.32
CA LYS A 428 6.92 17.15 8.44
C LYS A 428 7.30 16.68 9.85
N HIS A 429 6.60 17.17 10.86
CA HIS A 429 7.01 17.03 12.26
C HIS A 429 5.94 16.42 13.18
N SER A 430 4.70 16.25 12.71
CA SER A 430 3.61 15.69 13.52
C SER A 430 2.60 14.94 12.66
N PHE A 431 1.92 13.96 13.24
CA PHE A 431 0.88 13.18 12.58
C PHE A 431 -0.28 12.84 13.51
N VAL A 432 -1.45 12.61 12.92
CA VAL A 432 -2.66 12.05 13.54
C VAL A 432 -3.20 10.98 12.59
N GLU A 433 -3.25 9.74 13.07
CA GLU A 433 -3.63 8.59 12.26
C GLU A 433 -4.59 7.67 12.99
N TYR A 434 -5.53 7.11 12.23
CA TYR A 434 -6.50 6.16 12.73
C TYR A 434 -6.42 4.86 11.96
N LYS A 435 -6.58 3.76 12.69
CA LYS A 435 -6.66 2.43 12.10
C LYS A 435 -7.76 1.62 12.74
N LEU A 436 -8.46 0.86 11.92
CA LEU A 436 -9.38 -0.18 12.35
C LEU A 436 -8.69 -1.53 12.21
N SER A 437 -8.60 -2.28 13.30
CA SER A 437 -8.08 -3.64 13.32
C SER A 437 -9.21 -4.62 13.57
N VAL A 438 -9.25 -5.73 12.85
CA VAL A 438 -10.07 -6.89 13.23
C VAL A 438 -9.16 -7.97 13.83
N ILE A 439 -9.47 -8.36 15.06
CA ILE A 439 -8.74 -9.38 15.82
C ILE A 439 -9.62 -10.62 15.92
N CYS A 440 -9.21 -11.68 15.21
CA CYS A 440 -9.93 -12.95 15.17
C CYS A 440 -9.21 -14.00 16.01
N THR A 441 -9.90 -14.55 17.02
CA THR A 441 -9.39 -15.61 17.90
C THR A 441 -10.02 -16.95 17.48
N PRO A 442 -9.23 -17.91 16.97
CA PRO A 442 -9.72 -19.24 16.58
C PRO A 442 -10.07 -20.12 17.80
N SER A 443 -10.91 -21.15 17.61
CA SER A 443 -11.42 -22.02 18.69
C SER A 443 -10.42 -23.09 19.20
N GLY A 444 -9.20 -23.16 18.67
CA GLY A 444 -8.20 -24.17 19.04
C GLY A 444 -7.18 -23.69 20.09
N PRO A 445 -6.72 -24.56 21.02
CA PRO A 445 -5.82 -24.17 22.13
C PRO A 445 -4.41 -23.73 21.70
N PHE A 446 -4.00 -24.00 20.45
CA PHE A 446 -2.68 -23.63 19.90
C PHE A 446 -2.78 -22.70 18.68
N ALA A 447 -3.98 -22.18 18.38
CA ALA A 447 -4.20 -21.39 17.17
C ALA A 447 -3.93 -19.90 17.45
N LYS A 448 -3.04 -19.30 16.64
CA LYS A 448 -2.61 -17.89 16.80
C LYS A 448 -3.76 -16.93 16.46
N LYS A 449 -3.85 -15.81 17.21
CA LYS A 449 -4.77 -14.71 16.89
C LYS A 449 -4.38 -14.12 15.53
N LEU A 450 -5.37 -13.92 14.66
CA LEU A 450 -5.19 -13.20 13.40
C LEU A 450 -5.55 -11.73 13.62
N ARG A 451 -4.73 -10.82 13.11
CA ARG A 451 -4.97 -9.36 13.13
C ARG A 451 -4.86 -8.83 11.71
N VAL A 452 -5.88 -8.13 11.24
CA VAL A 452 -5.88 -7.42 9.95
C VAL A 452 -6.22 -5.97 10.25
N GLU A 453 -5.46 -5.03 9.68
CA GLU A 453 -5.62 -3.59 9.93
C GLU A 453 -5.93 -2.86 8.62
N GLN A 454 -6.76 -1.82 8.72
CA GLN A 454 -7.04 -0.88 7.65
C GLN A 454 -6.94 0.57 8.17
N PRO A 455 -6.35 1.50 7.40
CA PRO A 455 -6.37 2.91 7.76
C PRO A 455 -7.79 3.47 7.68
N VAL A 456 -8.08 4.48 8.49
CA VAL A 456 -9.35 5.21 8.48
C VAL A 456 -9.06 6.70 8.38
N THR A 457 -9.68 7.37 7.41
CA THR A 457 -9.56 8.82 7.24
C THR A 457 -10.68 9.54 7.96
N VAL A 458 -10.31 10.44 8.87
CA VAL A 458 -11.23 11.31 9.60
C VAL A 458 -11.06 12.74 9.06
N CYS A 459 -12.16 13.35 8.64
CA CYS A 459 -12.22 14.73 8.18
C CYS A 459 -13.07 15.55 9.16
N ARG A 460 -12.68 16.81 9.37
CA ARG A 460 -13.40 17.72 10.26
C ARG A 460 -13.53 19.07 9.59
N HIS A 461 -14.79 19.47 9.43
CA HIS A 461 -15.19 20.73 8.81
C HIS A 461 -15.82 21.60 9.89
N TYR A 462 -15.50 22.89 9.94
CA TYR A 462 -16.20 23.80 10.83
C TYR A 462 -17.56 24.20 10.26
N LEU A 463 -17.72 24.16 8.94
CA LEU A 463 -18.97 24.50 8.27
C LEU A 463 -19.60 23.27 7.62
N PRO A 464 -20.90 22.98 7.84
CA PRO A 464 -21.61 21.87 7.22
C PRO A 464 -21.95 22.12 5.76
N SER A 465 -22.10 23.38 5.33
CA SER A 465 -22.41 23.74 3.95
C SER A 465 -22.10 25.21 3.62
N PRO A 466 -22.06 25.60 2.34
CA PRO A 466 -21.94 26.99 1.92
C PRO A 466 -23.07 27.91 2.41
N SER A 467 -24.23 27.36 2.77
CA SER A 467 -25.39 28.13 3.26
C SER A 467 -25.33 28.42 4.76
N SER A 468 -24.24 28.01 5.44
CA SER A 468 -24.08 28.21 6.88
C SER A 468 -23.92 29.68 7.22
N LEU A 469 -24.66 30.16 8.23
CA LEU A 469 -24.50 31.51 8.76
C LEU A 469 -23.18 31.57 9.53
N ILE A 470 -22.27 32.40 9.04
CA ILE A 470 -20.99 32.66 9.69
C ILE A 470 -21.16 33.93 10.53
N PRO A 471 -21.06 33.85 11.87
CA PRO A 471 -21.06 35.04 12.71
C PRO A 471 -19.79 35.85 12.47
N SER A 472 -19.91 37.17 12.56
CA SER A 472 -18.76 38.07 12.61
C SER A 472 -18.50 38.54 14.03
N VAL A 473 -17.27 38.99 14.31
CA VAL A 473 -16.84 39.57 15.57
C VAL A 473 -16.41 41.00 15.30
N GLU A 474 -17.02 41.93 16.03
CA GLU A 474 -16.64 43.33 16.01
C GLU A 474 -15.48 43.58 16.97
N TYR A 475 -14.39 44.10 16.43
CA TYR A 475 -13.22 44.55 17.15
C TYR A 475 -13.12 46.07 17.06
N ASN A 476 -12.78 46.71 18.18
CA ASN A 476 -12.61 48.16 18.23
C ASN A 476 -11.27 48.49 18.87
N GLY A 477 -10.64 49.57 18.43
CA GLY A 477 -9.40 50.05 19.02
C GLY A 477 -9.22 51.54 18.84
N VAL A 478 -8.55 52.14 19.83
CA VAL A 478 -8.21 53.56 19.83
C VAL A 478 -6.74 53.71 20.14
N ARG A 479 -6.02 54.46 19.30
CA ARG A 479 -4.62 54.86 19.50
C ARG A 479 -4.52 56.37 19.34
N GLU A 480 -4.57 57.08 20.45
CA GLU A 480 -4.50 58.54 20.53
C GLU A 480 -5.48 59.25 19.58
N TRP A 481 -5.03 59.59 18.38
CA TRP A 481 -5.73 60.35 17.34
C TRP A 481 -6.38 59.47 16.25
N PHE A 482 -6.28 58.15 16.37
CA PHE A 482 -6.81 57.15 15.43
C PHE A 482 -7.76 56.18 16.13
N GLU A 483 -9.01 56.14 15.67
CA GLU A 483 -10.02 55.18 16.10
C GLU A 483 -10.37 54.25 14.93
N TRP A 484 -10.55 52.96 15.22
CA TRP A 484 -10.94 51.99 14.21
C TRP A 484 -11.91 50.95 14.78
N SER A 485 -12.75 50.43 13.89
CA SER A 485 -13.68 49.34 14.12
C SER A 485 -13.60 48.36 12.95
N ALA A 486 -13.46 47.08 13.24
CA ALA A 486 -13.33 46.00 12.26
C ALA A 486 -14.35 44.90 12.56
N ASP A 487 -15.20 44.59 11.59
CA ASP A 487 -16.09 43.43 11.63
C ASP A 487 -15.46 42.29 10.83
N VAL A 488 -15.07 41.22 11.53
CA VAL A 488 -14.26 40.12 10.98
C VAL A 488 -15.06 38.82 11.07
N PRO A 489 -15.21 38.05 9.97
CA PRO A 489 -15.92 36.78 10.02
C PRO A 489 -15.16 35.79 10.92
N LYS A 490 -15.88 35.06 11.78
CA LYS A 490 -15.27 34.03 12.65
C LYS A 490 -14.65 32.89 11.84
N ALA A 491 -15.21 32.57 10.67
CA ALA A 491 -14.74 31.49 9.81
C ALA A 491 -14.82 31.87 8.33
N THR A 492 -14.04 31.20 7.48
CA THR A 492 -14.14 31.30 6.02
C THR A 492 -13.72 29.98 5.40
N ALA A 493 -14.50 29.51 4.42
CA ALA A 493 -14.16 28.33 3.66
C ALA A 493 -13.10 28.67 2.60
N ILE A 494 -12.14 27.78 2.35
CA ILE A 494 -11.10 27.95 1.32
C ILE A 494 -11.74 28.19 -0.05
N GLU A 495 -12.83 27.48 -0.31
CA GLU A 495 -13.70 27.56 -1.47
C GLU A 495 -14.27 28.95 -1.76
N ALA A 496 -14.35 29.82 -0.75
CA ALA A 496 -14.80 31.20 -0.95
C ALA A 496 -13.80 32.01 -1.80
N GLY A 497 -12.53 31.59 -1.88
CA GLY A 497 -11.50 32.22 -2.70
C GLY A 497 -10.99 33.57 -2.19
N GLU A 498 -11.66 34.18 -1.21
CA GLU A 498 -11.24 35.42 -0.56
C GLU A 498 -11.73 35.48 0.89
N VAL A 499 -11.00 36.22 1.73
CA VAL A 499 -11.46 36.67 3.04
C VAL A 499 -11.86 38.14 2.93
N VAL A 500 -13.05 38.46 3.41
CA VAL A 500 -13.60 39.83 3.39
C VAL A 500 -13.83 40.31 4.81
N ILE A 501 -13.30 41.49 5.14
CA ILE A 501 -13.55 42.18 6.41
C ILE A 501 -14.19 43.55 6.15
N ALA A 502 -15.03 44.02 7.06
CA ALA A 502 -15.56 45.38 7.01
C ALA A 502 -14.81 46.26 8.02
N LEU A 503 -14.32 47.40 7.57
CA LEU A 503 -13.45 48.27 8.34
C LEU A 503 -13.97 49.70 8.33
N ARG A 504 -13.98 50.33 9.50
CA ARG A 504 -14.28 51.76 9.71
C ARG A 504 -13.14 52.38 10.48
N TRP A 505 -12.81 53.63 10.20
CA TRP A 505 -11.85 54.37 10.98
C TRP A 505 -12.14 55.86 10.98
N SER A 506 -11.61 56.54 11.98
CA SER A 506 -11.66 57.98 12.14
C SER A 506 -10.28 58.51 12.50
N VAL A 507 -9.91 59.66 11.94
CA VAL A 507 -8.66 60.35 12.25
C VAL A 507 -9.01 61.76 12.74
N GLU A 508 -8.67 62.08 13.99
CA GLU A 508 -9.04 63.36 14.60
C GLU A 508 -8.00 64.48 14.36
N LYS A 509 -6.77 64.15 13.94
CA LYS A 509 -5.68 65.11 13.75
C LYS A 509 -5.70 65.70 12.35
N GLU A 510 -5.77 67.03 12.23
CA GLU A 510 -6.02 67.83 11.00
C GLU A 510 -5.08 67.58 9.80
N PHE A 511 -4.05 66.74 9.92
CA PHE A 511 -3.06 66.49 8.86
C PHE A 511 -2.60 65.03 8.73
N VAL A 512 -3.24 64.08 9.42
CA VAL A 512 -2.94 62.65 9.27
C VAL A 512 -4.09 61.97 8.54
N GLN A 513 -3.79 61.16 7.53
CA GLN A 513 -4.75 60.35 6.80
C GLN A 513 -4.16 58.96 6.56
N VAL A 514 -5.04 57.98 6.36
CA VAL A 514 -4.64 56.64 5.93
C VAL A 514 -4.25 56.72 4.44
N ASP A 515 -3.01 56.40 4.12
CA ASP A 515 -2.46 56.37 2.74
C ASP A 515 -2.82 55.06 2.03
N ARG A 516 -2.58 53.94 2.72
CA ARG A 516 -2.96 52.62 2.25
C ARG A 516 -3.14 51.66 3.43
N ILE A 517 -3.93 50.63 3.19
CA ILE A 517 -4.14 49.54 4.15
C ILE A 517 -3.70 48.24 3.48
N GLU A 518 -2.79 47.51 4.11
CA GLU A 518 -2.38 46.19 3.62
C GLU A 518 -3.12 45.11 4.41
N LEU A 519 -3.84 44.25 3.70
CA LEU A 519 -4.54 43.10 4.26
C LEU A 519 -3.84 41.81 3.85
N CYS A 520 -3.43 40.99 4.81
CA CYS A 520 -2.85 39.68 4.52
C CYS A 520 -3.38 38.59 5.45
N LEU A 521 -3.46 37.38 4.92
CA LEU A 521 -3.76 36.17 5.67
C LEU A 521 -2.45 35.53 6.11
N GLU A 522 -2.36 35.14 7.38
CA GLU A 522 -1.22 34.41 7.94
C GLU A 522 -1.70 33.07 8.49
N GLU A 523 -0.98 31.99 8.17
CA GLU A 523 -1.13 30.68 8.80
C GLU A 523 0.01 30.47 9.80
N LEU A 524 -0.35 30.06 11.01
CA LEU A 524 0.55 29.79 12.12
C LEU A 524 0.57 28.30 12.38
N GLU A 525 1.74 27.69 12.22
CA GLU A 525 1.99 26.29 12.56
C GLU A 525 2.75 26.21 13.89
N THR A 526 2.09 25.69 14.91
CA THR A 526 2.58 25.65 16.29
C THR A 526 2.68 24.21 16.76
N TYR A 527 3.90 23.78 17.12
CA TYR A 527 4.13 22.45 17.68
C TYR A 527 4.09 22.49 19.21
N ARG A 528 3.41 21.52 19.82
CA ARG A 528 3.16 21.44 21.25
C ARG A 528 3.74 20.15 21.81
N PHE A 529 4.16 20.17 23.07
CA PHE A 529 4.66 18.99 23.77
C PHE A 529 4.40 19.11 25.27
N SER A 530 4.29 17.98 25.96
CA SER A 530 4.06 17.96 27.40
C SER A 530 5.35 17.66 28.16
N THR A 531 5.57 18.39 29.25
CA THR A 531 6.61 18.13 30.26
C THR A 531 5.95 17.83 31.60
N LYS A 532 6.76 17.56 32.64
CA LYS A 532 6.25 17.43 34.01
C LYS A 532 5.63 18.72 34.55
N HIS A 533 5.91 19.86 33.93
CA HIS A 533 5.48 21.19 34.38
C HIS A 533 4.30 21.75 33.58
N GLY A 534 3.84 21.04 32.55
CA GLY A 534 2.67 21.42 31.76
C GLY A 534 2.87 21.20 30.27
N VAL A 535 1.97 21.77 29.47
CA VAL A 535 2.05 21.78 28.01
C VAL A 535 2.84 23.02 27.57
N HIS A 536 3.84 22.82 26.72
CA HIS A 536 4.66 23.87 26.14
C HIS A 536 4.45 23.90 24.63
N SER A 537 4.62 25.09 24.04
CA SER A 537 4.53 25.31 22.60
C SER A 537 5.84 25.88 22.08
N LEU A 538 6.31 25.38 20.95
CA LEU A 538 7.42 26.00 20.22
C LEU A 538 6.94 27.31 19.55
N PRO A 539 7.86 28.25 19.27
CA PRO A 539 7.55 29.43 18.47
C PRO A 539 6.87 29.01 17.16
N SER A 540 5.78 29.72 16.82
CA SER A 540 4.98 29.37 15.65
C SER A 540 5.72 29.69 14.36
N VAL A 541 5.66 28.77 13.40
CA VAL A 541 6.13 29.02 12.05
C VAL A 541 5.03 29.78 11.32
N VAL A 542 5.27 31.06 11.06
CA VAL A 542 4.31 31.94 10.39
C VAL A 542 4.55 31.90 8.89
N THR A 543 3.53 31.57 8.12
CA THR A 543 3.55 31.76 6.67
C THR A 543 2.55 32.82 6.27
N GLN A 544 3.05 33.85 5.60
CA GLN A 544 2.26 34.95 5.11
C GLN A 544 1.84 34.67 3.66
N PHE A 545 0.55 34.78 3.38
CA PHE A 545 0.00 34.71 2.03
C PHE A 545 0.01 36.09 1.36
N PRO A 546 -0.14 36.17 0.02
CA PRO A 546 -0.08 37.43 -0.71
C PRO A 546 -0.95 38.54 -0.10
N SER A 547 -0.36 39.70 0.16
CA SER A 547 -1.08 40.85 0.71
C SER A 547 -1.84 41.61 -0.38
N THR A 548 -2.96 42.21 -0.02
CA THR A 548 -3.73 43.13 -0.87
C THR A 548 -3.65 44.53 -0.31
N ALA A 549 -3.22 45.49 -1.14
CA ALA A 549 -3.20 46.90 -0.78
C ALA A 549 -4.54 47.55 -1.16
N TYR A 550 -5.19 48.13 -0.16
CA TYR A 550 -6.39 48.94 -0.32
C TYR A 550 -6.02 50.41 -0.18
N HIS A 551 -6.42 51.23 -1.16
CA HIS A 551 -6.22 52.68 -1.12
C HIS A 551 -7.57 53.36 -0.85
N PRO A 552 -7.72 54.07 0.28
CA PRO A 552 -8.96 54.74 0.60
C PRO A 552 -9.25 55.88 -0.38
N PRO A 553 -10.54 56.19 -0.65
CA PRO A 553 -10.92 57.34 -1.46
C PRO A 553 -10.39 58.65 -0.87
N SER A 554 -10.13 59.64 -1.73
CA SER A 554 -9.62 60.97 -1.35
C SER A 554 -10.53 61.73 -0.37
N PHE A 555 -11.78 61.31 -0.21
CA PHE A 555 -12.77 61.89 0.70
C PHE A 555 -13.53 60.77 1.42
N SER A 556 -12.88 60.03 2.32
CA SER A 556 -13.57 59.08 3.20
C SER A 556 -14.01 59.78 4.49
N THR A 557 -15.29 59.63 4.83
CA THR A 557 -15.84 60.10 6.11
C THR A 557 -15.70 59.01 7.19
N SER A 558 -15.66 59.40 8.47
CA SER A 558 -15.53 58.44 9.60
C SER A 558 -16.70 57.46 9.74
N ALA A 559 -17.82 57.71 9.05
CA ALA A 559 -18.99 56.84 9.03
C ALA A 559 -18.97 55.81 7.88
N GLU A 560 -18.01 55.89 6.95
CA GLU A 560 -17.93 54.98 5.81
C GLU A 560 -17.38 53.61 6.22
N THR A 561 -18.04 52.56 5.70
CA THR A 561 -17.59 51.18 5.87
C THR A 561 -16.85 50.75 4.62
N HIS A 562 -15.59 50.36 4.78
CA HIS A 562 -14.74 49.88 3.71
C HIS A 562 -14.63 48.35 3.77
N PHE A 563 -14.91 47.67 2.66
CA PHE A 563 -14.78 46.22 2.56
C PHE A 563 -13.42 45.86 1.98
N LEU A 564 -12.53 45.33 2.82
CA LEU A 564 -11.20 44.91 2.41
C LEU A 564 -11.22 43.41 2.12
N ARG A 565 -10.51 43.01 1.06
CA ARG A 565 -10.48 41.64 0.55
C ARG A 565 -9.04 41.16 0.44
N THR A 566 -8.76 39.93 0.83
CA THR A 566 -7.47 39.28 0.60
C THR A 566 -7.72 37.90 -0.03
N PRO A 567 -7.03 37.56 -1.15
CA PRO A 567 -7.30 36.33 -1.87
C PRO A 567 -6.80 35.11 -1.10
N ILE A 568 -7.54 34.01 -1.21
CA ILE A 568 -7.13 32.69 -0.76
C ILE A 568 -6.55 31.94 -1.97
N PRO A 569 -5.27 31.53 -1.96
CA PRO A 569 -4.67 30.83 -3.08
C PRO A 569 -5.29 29.43 -3.26
N LEU A 570 -6.10 29.25 -4.31
CA LEU A 570 -6.80 28.00 -4.62
C LEU A 570 -5.93 26.97 -5.35
N VAL A 571 -4.89 27.42 -6.07
CA VAL A 571 -3.99 26.56 -6.86
C VAL A 571 -2.56 26.75 -6.35
N PRO A 572 -1.82 25.66 -6.05
CA PRO A 572 -0.42 25.78 -5.66
C PRO A 572 0.41 26.33 -6.82
N SER A 573 1.24 27.34 -6.53
CA SER A 573 2.28 27.83 -7.45
C SER A 573 3.66 27.47 -6.91
N VAL A 574 4.72 27.67 -7.71
CA VAL A 574 6.11 27.46 -7.28
C VAL A 574 6.46 28.33 -6.06
N GLU A 575 5.75 29.44 -5.86
CA GLU A 575 6.02 30.45 -4.82
C GLU A 575 4.98 30.46 -3.69
N VAL A 576 3.76 29.94 -3.90
CA VAL A 576 2.64 30.03 -2.94
C VAL A 576 2.06 28.64 -2.68
N ARG A 577 2.17 28.19 -1.43
CA ARG A 577 1.57 26.94 -0.94
C ARG A 577 0.04 27.05 -0.83
N THR A 578 -0.66 25.94 -0.90
CA THR A 578 -2.09 25.89 -0.55
C THR A 578 -2.28 26.12 0.94
N ILE A 579 -3.31 26.88 1.30
CA ILE A 579 -3.69 27.09 2.70
C ILE A 579 -4.22 25.79 3.32
N ARG A 580 -3.87 25.53 4.58
CA ARG A 580 -4.43 24.40 5.32
C ARG A 580 -5.68 24.82 6.07
N THR A 581 -6.58 23.89 6.34
CA THR A 581 -7.70 24.14 7.24
C THR A 581 -7.20 24.25 8.68
N HIS A 582 -8.00 24.88 9.55
CA HIS A 582 -7.73 24.86 10.99
C HIS A 582 -7.57 23.44 11.50
N HIS A 583 -6.49 23.23 12.24
CA HIS A 583 -6.14 21.93 12.77
C HIS A 583 -5.79 22.06 14.24
N PHE A 584 -6.33 21.17 15.06
CA PHE A 584 -6.05 21.14 16.49
C PHE A 584 -5.94 19.70 16.97
N ASP A 585 -4.73 19.24 17.24
CA ASP A 585 -4.43 17.95 17.86
C ASP A 585 -3.39 18.12 18.99
N PRO A 586 -3.11 17.10 19.83
CA PRO A 586 -2.23 17.26 20.99
C PRO A 586 -0.83 17.83 20.73
N PHE A 587 -0.29 17.68 19.52
CA PHE A 587 1.07 18.06 19.16
C PHE A 587 1.17 19.11 18.07
N LEU A 588 0.11 19.32 17.29
CA LEU A 588 0.07 20.30 16.21
C LEU A 588 -1.18 21.18 16.31
N GLU A 589 -0.94 22.47 16.17
CA GLU A 589 -1.96 23.49 16.02
C GLU A 589 -1.67 24.27 14.74
N ILE A 590 -2.64 24.28 13.82
CA ILE A 590 -2.64 25.13 12.63
C ILE A 590 -3.77 26.13 12.83
N SER A 591 -3.40 27.37 13.08
CA SER A 591 -4.33 28.49 13.25
C SER A 591 -4.08 29.56 12.19
N HIS A 592 -5.05 30.46 12.01
CA HIS A 592 -4.91 31.55 11.05
C HIS A 592 -5.35 32.88 11.65
N ARG A 593 -4.77 33.94 11.12
CA ARG A 593 -5.14 35.31 11.45
C ARG A 593 -5.08 36.20 10.22
N VAL A 594 -5.95 37.18 10.20
CA VAL A 594 -5.90 38.29 9.25
C VAL A 594 -5.12 39.42 9.89
N LYS A 595 -4.07 39.89 9.21
CA LYS A 595 -3.27 41.02 9.64
C LYS A 595 -3.54 42.22 8.75
N VAL A 596 -3.93 43.32 9.39
CA VAL A 596 -4.21 44.61 8.78
C VAL A 596 -3.11 45.58 9.17
N VAL A 597 -2.45 46.18 8.18
CA VAL A 597 -1.42 47.19 8.41
C VAL A 597 -1.90 48.52 7.85
N PHE A 598 -2.11 49.50 8.72
CA PHE A 598 -2.42 50.87 8.36
C PHE A 598 -1.13 51.64 8.11
N HIS A 599 -0.99 52.14 6.89
CA HIS A 599 0.04 53.10 6.53
C HIS A 599 -0.58 54.48 6.49
N PHE A 600 0.01 55.42 7.23
CA PHE A 600 -0.44 56.80 7.27
C PHE A 600 0.40 57.66 6.33
N ASN A 601 -0.17 58.75 5.84
CA ASN A 601 0.63 59.77 5.17
C ASN A 601 1.52 60.49 6.22
N GLN A 602 2.76 60.83 5.85
CA GLN A 602 3.82 61.41 6.70
C GLN A 602 4.54 60.40 7.64
N SER A 603 5.62 60.85 8.31
CA SER A 603 6.59 60.07 9.12
C SER A 603 6.02 59.39 10.39
N THR A 604 4.75 59.00 10.36
CA THR A 604 4.05 58.30 11.42
C THR A 604 4.29 56.80 11.28
N GLU A 605 4.54 56.11 12.39
CA GLU A 605 4.71 54.66 12.39
C GLU A 605 3.44 53.95 11.91
N SER A 606 3.60 52.90 11.11
CA SER A 606 2.48 52.06 10.67
C SER A 606 1.89 51.30 11.86
N LEU A 607 0.56 51.11 11.84
CA LEU A 607 -0.15 50.36 12.88
C LEU A 607 -0.54 48.99 12.32
N ALA A 608 -0.06 47.91 12.94
CA ALA A 608 -0.48 46.55 12.61
C ALA A 608 -1.47 46.04 13.66
N VAL A 609 -2.60 45.51 13.20
CA VAL A 609 -3.61 44.82 14.02
C VAL A 609 -3.86 43.43 13.44
N GLU A 610 -4.14 42.46 14.31
CA GLU A 610 -4.26 41.06 13.94
C GLU A 610 -5.56 40.49 14.51
N PHE A 611 -6.33 39.77 13.67
CA PHE A 611 -7.62 39.20 14.03
C PHE A 611 -7.62 37.69 13.74
N PRO A 612 -8.03 36.84 14.70
CA PRO A 612 -8.14 35.41 14.45
C PRO A 612 -9.27 35.11 13.44
N ILE A 613 -9.09 34.11 12.60
CA ILE A 613 -10.11 33.65 11.65
C ILE A 613 -10.03 32.14 11.47
N ILE A 614 -11.15 31.42 11.43
CA ILE A 614 -11.18 29.98 11.19
C ILE A 614 -11.24 29.67 9.68
N MET A 615 -10.12 29.33 9.08
CA MET A 615 -10.07 28.70 7.76
C MET A 615 -10.58 27.26 7.81
N THR A 616 -11.54 26.90 6.96
CA THR A 616 -12.12 25.55 6.86
C THR A 616 -12.47 25.22 5.40
N ASP A 617 -13.14 24.10 5.17
CA ASP A 617 -13.58 23.58 3.89
C ASP A 617 -14.97 22.94 4.05
N PHE A 618 -15.62 22.58 2.95
CA PHE A 618 -16.91 21.90 2.97
C PHE A 618 -16.78 20.38 2.80
N PRO A 619 -17.73 19.59 3.34
CA PRO A 619 -17.81 18.17 3.02
C PRO A 619 -18.01 17.96 1.51
N SER A 620 -17.30 16.98 0.93
CA SER A 620 -17.22 16.76 -0.53
C SER A 620 -18.56 16.43 -1.21
N ASP A 621 -19.55 15.94 -0.47
CA ASP A 621 -20.89 15.61 -0.96
C ASP A 621 -21.83 16.84 -1.01
N THR A 622 -21.34 18.02 -0.61
CA THR A 622 -22.12 19.27 -0.62
C THR A 622 -22.09 19.87 -2.02
N LYS A 623 -23.18 19.74 -2.78
CA LYS A 623 -23.35 20.46 -4.05
C LYS A 623 -23.38 21.95 -3.77
N ALA A 624 -22.30 22.64 -4.09
CA ALA A 624 -22.30 24.07 -4.18
C ALA A 624 -22.92 24.47 -5.53
N ASP A 625 -24.21 24.82 -5.51
CA ASP A 625 -24.95 25.33 -6.68
C ASP A 625 -24.46 26.72 -7.17
N TYR A 626 -23.24 27.13 -6.79
CA TYR A 626 -22.67 28.45 -7.13
C TYR A 626 -21.25 28.40 -7.73
N PHE A 627 -20.69 27.23 -8.05
CA PHE A 627 -19.38 27.20 -8.73
C PHE A 627 -19.49 27.47 -10.22
N VAL A 628 -18.83 28.54 -10.66
CA VAL A 628 -18.38 28.74 -12.04
C VAL A 628 -17.17 27.83 -12.27
N ASP A 629 -17.31 26.86 -13.19
CA ASP A 629 -16.22 25.98 -13.62
C ASP A 629 -15.06 26.80 -14.24
N PRO A 630 -13.82 26.72 -13.71
CA PRO A 630 -12.68 27.47 -14.24
C PRO A 630 -12.22 26.98 -15.63
N LEU A 631 -12.72 25.84 -16.10
CA LEU A 631 -12.36 25.24 -17.40
C LEU A 631 -13.33 25.58 -18.54
N LEU A 632 -14.39 26.35 -18.28
CA LEU A 632 -15.32 26.79 -19.32
C LEU A 632 -14.92 28.16 -19.88
N SER A 633 -14.57 28.19 -21.17
CA SER A 633 -14.35 29.42 -21.95
C SER A 633 -15.60 30.32 -21.98
N PRO A 634 -15.47 31.66 -21.98
CA PRO A 634 -16.60 32.56 -21.88
C PRO A 634 -17.36 32.59 -23.21
N SER A 635 -18.48 31.87 -23.28
CA SER A 635 -19.45 32.04 -24.36
C SER A 635 -20.87 32.00 -23.82
N SER A 636 -21.52 33.16 -23.97
CA SER A 636 -22.97 33.40 -23.94
C SER A 636 -23.73 32.96 -22.69
N VAL A 637 -23.92 33.94 -21.80
CA VAL A 637 -25.14 34.12 -21.01
C VAL A 637 -26.35 33.93 -21.94
N SER A 638 -27.20 32.96 -21.66
CA SER A 638 -28.58 32.96 -22.16
C SER A 638 -29.54 32.52 -21.05
N THR A 639 -30.40 33.46 -20.70
CA THR A 639 -31.64 33.32 -19.94
C THR A 639 -32.58 32.29 -20.57
N LEU A 640 -33.36 31.54 -19.77
CA LEU A 640 -34.74 31.04 -20.03
C LEU A 640 -35.10 30.08 -18.86
N SER A 641 -35.99 30.47 -17.93
CA SER A 641 -37.46 30.34 -17.96
C SER A 641 -38.01 28.89 -18.01
N SER A 642 -38.76 28.58 -16.95
CA SER A 642 -39.82 27.55 -16.78
C SER A 642 -40.38 26.83 -18.03
N ALA A 643 -40.48 25.49 -17.97
CA ALA A 643 -41.75 24.73 -17.99
C ALA A 643 -41.57 23.19 -18.17
N ASN A 644 -42.25 22.43 -17.29
CA ASN A 644 -42.87 21.09 -17.38
C ASN A 644 -42.56 20.13 -18.57
N SER A 645 -42.19 18.87 -18.27
CA SER A 645 -43.12 17.70 -18.16
C SER A 645 -42.45 16.32 -18.41
N SER A 646 -42.42 15.48 -17.37
CA SER A 646 -42.79 14.03 -17.27
C SER A 646 -42.30 12.94 -18.26
N PHE A 647 -41.57 11.93 -17.73
CA PHE A 647 -41.84 10.45 -17.64
C PHE A 647 -40.51 9.62 -17.64
N VAL A 648 -40.04 9.05 -16.50
CA VAL A 648 -40.17 7.63 -15.99
C VAL A 648 -39.21 6.64 -16.70
N THR A 649 -38.35 5.77 -16.12
CA THR A 649 -37.98 5.24 -14.77
C THR A 649 -36.70 4.37 -14.92
N LEU A 650 -35.81 4.22 -13.93
CA LEU A 650 -35.70 3.06 -12.99
C LEU A 650 -34.53 3.26 -11.98
N SER A 651 -34.69 2.76 -10.76
CA SER A 651 -34.04 3.08 -9.46
C SER A 651 -32.58 2.63 -9.26
N PRO A 652 -31.87 3.07 -8.17
CA PRO A 652 -32.03 2.46 -6.83
C PRO A 652 -32.12 3.49 -5.66
N ALA A 653 -32.48 2.98 -4.49
CA ALA A 653 -33.03 3.69 -3.32
C ALA A 653 -32.19 4.84 -2.73
N PRO A 654 -32.82 5.96 -2.29
CA PRO A 654 -32.14 6.98 -1.51
C PRO A 654 -32.12 6.60 -0.03
N MET A 655 -30.94 6.68 0.59
CA MET A 655 -30.86 6.84 2.04
C MET A 655 -31.56 8.15 2.40
N ILE A 656 -32.61 8.02 3.21
CA ILE A 656 -33.40 9.12 3.73
C ILE A 656 -32.54 9.88 4.75
N ILE A 657 -31.96 11.00 4.34
CA ILE A 657 -31.76 12.13 5.24
C ILE A 657 -33.09 12.88 5.21
N GLN A 658 -33.77 12.97 6.35
CA GLN A 658 -35.03 13.72 6.43
C GLN A 658 -34.79 15.17 5.96
N PRO A 659 -35.54 15.69 4.98
CA PRO A 659 -35.59 17.12 4.72
C PRO A 659 -36.55 17.73 5.74
N GLY A 660 -36.02 18.51 6.67
CA GLY A 660 -36.83 19.17 7.68
C GLY A 660 -36.16 20.44 8.19
N GLY A 661 -36.66 21.59 7.73
CA GLY A 661 -36.52 22.89 8.37
C GLY A 661 -35.57 23.86 7.68
N ASP A 662 -36.12 24.95 7.14
CA ASP A 662 -35.43 26.21 6.82
C ASP A 662 -34.90 26.89 8.09
N GLU A 663 -34.04 26.22 8.86
CA GLU A 663 -33.25 26.84 9.92
C GLU A 663 -31.77 26.61 9.59
N VAL A 664 -31.07 27.70 9.26
CA VAL A 664 -29.62 27.64 9.08
C VAL A 664 -29.01 27.26 10.43
N PRO A 665 -28.27 26.13 10.54
CA PRO A 665 -27.73 25.70 11.83
C PRO A 665 -26.76 26.75 12.35
N CYS A 666 -27.00 27.26 13.57
CA CYS A 666 -26.03 28.07 14.29
C CYS A 666 -24.89 27.16 14.73
N ILE A 667 -23.69 27.42 14.21
CA ILE A 667 -22.51 26.61 14.48
C ILE A 667 -21.72 27.26 15.60
N ASP A 668 -21.42 26.48 16.63
CA ASP A 668 -20.44 26.85 17.62
C ASP A 668 -19.04 26.75 17.01
N LEU A 669 -18.37 27.90 16.91
CA LEU A 669 -17.03 28.06 16.35
C LEU A 669 -15.98 28.23 17.45
N ASP A 670 -16.33 27.97 18.71
CA ASP A 670 -15.40 28.06 19.81
C ASP A 670 -14.32 26.97 19.73
N LEU A 671 -13.17 27.26 20.34
CA LEU A 671 -11.97 26.46 20.21
C LEU A 671 -11.99 25.23 21.13
N PRO A 672 -11.22 24.18 20.81
CA PRO A 672 -11.13 22.99 21.65
C PRO A 672 -10.67 23.27 23.10
N GLU A 673 -11.13 22.45 24.05
CA GLU A 673 -10.76 22.52 25.48
C GLU A 673 -9.23 22.41 25.75
N TYR A 674 -8.49 21.81 24.83
CA TYR A 674 -7.03 21.66 24.91
C TYR A 674 -6.26 22.81 24.21
N THR A 675 -6.97 23.80 23.68
CA THR A 675 -6.37 25.05 23.20
C THR A 675 -6.25 26.00 24.38
N PRO A 676 -5.06 26.54 24.70
CA PRO A 676 -4.96 27.57 25.72
C PRO A 676 -5.86 28.75 25.33
N PRO A 677 -6.58 29.37 26.29
CA PRO A 677 -7.44 30.50 25.98
C PRO A 677 -6.62 31.59 25.30
N TYR A 678 -7.14 32.20 24.23
CA TYR A 678 -6.54 33.38 23.61
C TYR A 678 -6.56 34.54 24.62
N VAL A 679 -5.60 34.57 25.52
CA VAL A 679 -5.31 35.71 26.39
C VAL A 679 -3.91 36.17 26.03
N LYS A 680 -3.83 37.01 25.01
CA LYS A 680 -2.85 38.09 25.04
C LYS A 680 -3.60 39.31 25.56
N GLU A 681 -3.63 39.46 26.88
CA GLU A 681 -3.60 40.81 27.41
C GLU A 681 -2.29 41.43 26.90
N LEU A 682 -2.40 42.29 25.89
CA LEU A 682 -1.40 43.33 25.67
C LEU A 682 -1.52 44.28 26.87
N VAL A 683 -0.94 43.90 28.00
CA VAL A 683 -0.44 44.91 28.94
C VAL A 683 0.81 45.47 28.27
N PRO A 684 0.84 46.75 27.88
CA PRO A 684 2.10 47.37 27.52
C PRO A 684 2.94 47.41 28.80
N ASP A 685 4.16 46.88 28.73
CA ASP A 685 5.20 47.18 29.70
C ASP A 685 5.30 48.71 29.83
N SER A 686 4.80 49.23 30.94
CA SER A 686 5.09 50.58 31.39
C SER A 686 6.53 50.62 31.90
N ILE A 687 7.24 51.65 31.44
CA ILE A 687 8.46 52.24 32.03
C ILE A 687 8.46 52.18 33.56
#